data_AF-A0A378L4I4-F1
#
_entry.id   AF-A0A378L4I4-F1
#
_cell.length_a   1.000
_cell.length_b   1.000
_cell.length_c   1.000
_cell.angle_alpha   90.00
_cell.angle_beta   90.00
_cell.angle_gamma   90.00
#
_symmetry.space_group_name_H-M   'P 1'
#
loop_
_entity.id
_entity.type
_entity.pdbx_description
1 polymer ?
#
loop_
_entity_poly.entity_id
_entity_poly.type
_entity_poly.pdbx_seq_one_letter_code
_entity_poly.pdbx_strand_id
1 'polypeptide(L)'
;MIISELFNWLHGKEESRPLSNPFLSLDLLESERTQAKIKNRKLLADIRLAKFSSQDASDLIDALEQHNLFMDYLKFCKQKFAEDAKNSLFLITFKYLLSKSQLETPYLGAKWNELFFALLQEDRDNTLSFYQDNEALFKNHPEIQKRVALELHEQKRNEEIKRIKNHLVHLSEQLSNQKNPLGIIGLCREWVSDTELFAALILWLLQRDVSTEKILQTYLLHDFLKYYLFTLYSEENEIFHLYALLNHFPETKLLVEAAKQIRSDEEAFQQYALDGTQSKSELQNIPQIVPPLQFSLKPSNFLALHKLFGKSFLLAAITSVEEKNLKWLHVLSRTLNSPPIIERELSAIINSVAREYSPQTLEYLAHLIDDETAQQLLSNNDGAVFYLLPYKPKLFDHVNEENVTRFIQHITIGYTADPEIIFQLMALFLMLSKQKNPLTQLVFEAILDNLALHPMLLEDEKLIRQLRKYPDCGKIIDQKSGAIKQQLNACIIAQASESTFTSHNYNLIEDTWLDATRKLTVFDLIKPQAKFNLNNKYALQAKTAEVAFLCHGDHFDLNAFIDALSLPPVIADEVSEYERILVEIFAVIDNESIRNQIIKQLESPPVQRLNWVEKEYEGKTIFTKAAQHANLGLITLLEDQIAPEAFNKAIRTAARANQWSAVDHLCRNNKAQLTQDELEKIIFRAAEHGQLKIIKYLLNTYDYEPSPTKLISILNAAITNNQLNVIQFFYNSSDNLPNQSGINKLFHAAIELGHWDIALLIAHSEQHAPSRTSIEKALNQAADAMQLDAMKALCHVPTNTPRAQVIQSLFVKACQVGNLPMVQCLHELPEKLPPAPLGEGLTQASVKGHMGVIRYLCNSSNPPNQPLINQGLIAAAKAGQRAPVEFFSSMTTKNKPTQNGVKDALHEAVKNNGLETFTALCRSQQNPPSSSAIREAFLLAVKVGNLNVIEYVGTNEMNSLNRRTVEEALKLAIKHKKPETTRYLCELPTNAPDKKSLRIAVNKAVATGQTAVADYLREQLKSKVSTQKNSDSEFDNSSGTDNDSELTNVLELDTHSEIDIEIASNPEVDNSAERDNRLAIDNSPETEGNIEQNQDTEVGIPLKNHGLFKTKAHRNIPSADLVGAIVLR
;
A
#
# COMPACT_ATOMS: atom_id res chain seq x y z
N MET A 1 -91.91 -5.77 -7.21
CA MET A 1 -92.03 -4.72 -6.18
C MET A 1 -90.66 -4.25 -5.67
N ILE A 2 -89.60 -5.07 -5.74
CA ILE A 2 -88.30 -4.75 -5.11
C ILE A 2 -87.53 -3.60 -5.79
N ILE A 3 -87.59 -3.47 -7.13
CA ILE A 3 -86.95 -2.34 -7.84
C ILE A 3 -87.72 -1.03 -7.56
N SER A 4 -89.04 -1.13 -7.38
CA SER A 4 -89.93 -0.02 -7.03
C SER A 4 -89.72 0.46 -5.59
N GLU A 5 -89.64 -0.47 -4.62
CA GLU A 5 -89.28 -0.22 -3.21
C GLU A 5 -87.93 0.50 -3.10
N LEU A 6 -86.87 -0.03 -3.73
CA LEU A 6 -85.54 0.59 -3.68
C LEU A 6 -85.53 2.01 -4.28
N PHE A 7 -86.31 2.26 -5.34
CA PHE A 7 -86.46 3.59 -5.91
C PHE A 7 -87.25 4.55 -5.00
N ASN A 8 -88.34 4.08 -4.38
CA ASN A 8 -89.15 4.86 -3.43
C ASN A 8 -88.34 5.26 -2.19
N TRP A 9 -87.57 4.32 -1.65
CA TRP A 9 -86.64 4.57 -0.55
C TRP A 9 -85.62 5.66 -0.91
N LEU A 10 -84.99 5.60 -2.10
CA LEU A 10 -84.07 6.65 -2.53
C LEU A 10 -84.72 8.04 -2.61
N HIS A 11 -85.97 8.12 -3.08
CA HIS A 11 -86.69 9.39 -3.26
C HIS A 11 -87.53 9.80 -2.03
N GLY A 12 -87.24 9.24 -0.85
CA GLY A 12 -87.74 9.72 0.43
C GLY A 12 -89.18 9.33 0.79
N LYS A 13 -89.80 8.37 0.08
CA LYS A 13 -91.17 7.91 0.36
C LYS A 13 -91.26 6.77 1.38
N GLU A 14 -90.12 6.17 1.72
CA GLU A 14 -89.99 5.07 2.67
C GLU A 14 -88.84 5.39 3.65
N GLU A 15 -89.08 5.22 4.95
CA GLU A 15 -88.11 5.49 6.03
C GLU A 15 -87.10 4.35 6.20
N SER A 16 -87.54 3.09 6.04
CA SER A 16 -86.69 1.91 6.16
C SER A 16 -86.16 1.45 4.80
N ARG A 17 -84.92 0.96 4.80
CA ARG A 17 -84.26 0.42 3.62
C ARG A 17 -84.73 -1.03 3.34
N PRO A 18 -84.88 -1.45 2.06
CA PRO A 18 -85.06 -2.86 1.71
C PRO A 18 -83.90 -3.75 2.21
N LEU A 19 -84.24 -4.80 2.96
CA LEU A 19 -83.30 -5.67 3.68
C LEU A 19 -82.55 -6.68 2.80
N SER A 20 -82.91 -6.83 1.52
CA SER A 20 -82.31 -7.82 0.62
C SER A 20 -81.96 -7.23 -0.75
N ASN A 21 -80.83 -7.68 -1.29
CA ASN A 21 -80.41 -7.41 -2.67
C ASN A 21 -80.73 -8.65 -3.53
N PRO A 22 -81.91 -8.73 -4.18
CA PRO A 22 -82.24 -9.88 -5.00
C PRO A 22 -81.40 -9.92 -6.28
N PHE A 23 -81.09 -11.13 -6.76
CA PHE A 23 -80.55 -11.31 -8.10
C PHE A 23 -81.49 -10.68 -9.14
N LEU A 24 -80.96 -9.73 -9.90
CA LEU A 24 -81.70 -9.10 -10.98
C LEU A 24 -81.91 -10.11 -12.11
N SER A 25 -83.15 -10.25 -12.60
CA SER A 25 -83.46 -11.09 -13.76
C SER A 25 -84.09 -10.27 -14.88
N LEU A 26 -83.92 -10.74 -16.12
CA LEU A 26 -84.48 -10.08 -17.29
C LEU A 26 -86.02 -10.04 -17.20
N ASP A 27 -86.64 -11.14 -16.74
CA ASP A 27 -88.09 -11.27 -16.55
C ASP A 27 -88.64 -10.28 -15.51
N LEU A 28 -87.90 -10.06 -14.40
CA LEU A 28 -88.27 -9.09 -13.37
C LEU A 28 -88.25 -7.66 -13.92
N LEU A 29 -87.18 -7.30 -14.65
CA LEU A 29 -87.07 -6.00 -15.33
C LEU A 29 -88.17 -5.77 -16.37
N GLU A 30 -88.51 -6.80 -17.16
CA GLU A 30 -89.54 -6.70 -18.19
C GLU A 30 -90.95 -6.60 -17.59
N SER A 31 -91.20 -7.31 -16.48
CA SER A 31 -92.43 -7.24 -15.69
C SER A 31 -92.64 -5.85 -15.09
N GLU A 32 -91.67 -5.35 -14.31
CA GLU A 32 -91.72 -4.00 -13.71
C GLU A 32 -91.89 -2.91 -14.79
N ARG A 33 -91.14 -2.99 -15.90
CA ARG A 33 -91.28 -2.04 -17.02
C ARG A 33 -92.68 -2.09 -17.64
N THR A 34 -93.30 -3.26 -17.73
CA THR A 34 -94.65 -3.39 -18.29
C THR A 34 -95.70 -2.81 -17.36
N GLN A 35 -95.62 -3.10 -16.06
CA GLN A 35 -96.47 -2.50 -15.04
C GLN A 35 -96.29 -0.98 -14.98
N ALA A 36 -95.06 -0.49 -15.02
CA ALA A 36 -94.75 0.94 -15.01
C ALA A 36 -95.26 1.66 -16.27
N LYS A 37 -95.23 1.03 -17.46
CA LYS A 37 -95.89 1.56 -18.67
C LYS A 37 -97.40 1.66 -18.53
N ILE A 38 -98.04 0.66 -17.91
CA ILE A 38 -99.49 0.66 -17.65
C ILE A 38 -99.84 1.79 -16.67
N LYS A 39 -99.10 1.93 -15.57
CA LYS A 39 -99.29 2.99 -14.57
C LYS A 39 -99.05 4.39 -15.14
N ASN A 40 -98.04 4.56 -15.98
CA ASN A 40 -97.76 5.83 -16.68
C ASN A 40 -98.94 6.22 -17.61
N ARG A 41 -99.43 5.27 -18.43
CA ARG A 41 -100.62 5.49 -19.27
C ARG A 41 -101.86 5.84 -18.45
N LYS A 42 -102.03 5.25 -17.25
CA LYS A 42 -103.12 5.58 -16.34
C LYS A 42 -102.99 7.01 -15.82
N LEU A 43 -101.84 7.40 -15.26
CA LEU A 43 -101.59 8.77 -14.79
C LEU A 43 -101.76 9.82 -15.90
N LEU A 44 -101.30 9.53 -17.12
CA LEU A 44 -101.54 10.39 -18.29
C LEU A 44 -103.02 10.50 -18.66
N ALA A 45 -103.81 9.45 -18.50
CA ALA A 45 -105.26 9.49 -18.70
C ALA A 45 -105.95 10.29 -17.58
N ASP A 46 -105.55 10.08 -16.33
CA ASP A 46 -106.10 10.76 -15.15
C ASP A 46 -105.82 12.29 -15.21
N ILE A 47 -104.61 12.73 -15.60
CA ILE A 47 -104.28 14.15 -15.84
C ILE A 47 -105.08 14.74 -16.99
N ARG A 48 -105.29 13.98 -18.08
CA ARG A 48 -106.13 14.44 -19.21
C ARG A 48 -107.58 14.62 -18.77
N LEU A 49 -108.11 13.71 -17.95
CA LEU A 49 -109.45 13.82 -17.36
C LEU A 49 -109.55 15.00 -16.40
N ALA A 50 -108.57 15.24 -15.54
CA ALA A 50 -108.52 16.40 -14.64
C ALA A 50 -108.50 17.73 -15.43
N LYS A 51 -107.69 17.83 -16.49
CA LYS A 51 -107.65 18.99 -17.39
C LYS A 51 -108.97 19.23 -18.14
N PHE A 52 -109.67 18.17 -18.56
CA PHE A 52 -111.02 18.29 -19.14
C PHE A 52 -112.08 18.68 -18.09
N SER A 53 -111.87 18.30 -16.82
CA SER A 53 -112.80 18.55 -15.71
C SER A 53 -112.58 19.88 -14.97
N SER A 54 -111.59 20.68 -15.37
CA SER A 54 -111.17 21.92 -14.69
C SER A 54 -110.79 21.73 -13.20
N GLN A 55 -110.30 20.55 -12.83
CA GLN A 55 -109.78 20.28 -11.49
C GLN A 55 -108.28 20.61 -11.42
N ASP A 56 -107.79 20.97 -10.23
CA ASP A 56 -106.34 21.07 -10.02
C ASP A 56 -105.70 19.70 -10.25
N ALA A 57 -104.62 19.70 -11.02
CA ALA A 57 -103.89 18.53 -11.46
C ALA A 57 -102.43 18.52 -10.97
N SER A 58 -102.04 19.47 -10.12
CA SER A 58 -100.71 19.60 -9.50
C SER A 58 -100.21 18.25 -8.94
N ASP A 59 -100.91 17.68 -7.96
CA ASP A 59 -100.57 16.38 -7.34
C ASP A 59 -100.43 15.23 -8.36
N LEU A 60 -101.24 15.23 -9.42
CA LEU A 60 -101.19 14.20 -10.46
C LEU A 60 -100.01 14.41 -11.42
N ILE A 61 -99.65 15.66 -11.73
CA ILE A 61 -98.48 16.02 -12.52
C ILE A 61 -97.22 15.62 -11.76
N ASP A 62 -97.11 15.98 -10.48
CA ASP A 62 -95.99 15.59 -9.61
C ASP A 62 -95.87 14.06 -9.50
N ALA A 63 -97.00 13.35 -9.36
CA ALA A 63 -97.02 11.89 -9.38
C ALA A 63 -96.58 11.28 -10.73
N LEU A 64 -96.90 11.93 -11.86
CA LEU A 64 -96.42 11.51 -13.18
C LEU A 64 -94.93 11.80 -13.37
N GLU A 65 -94.43 12.95 -12.93
CA GLU A 65 -93.00 13.30 -13.01
C GLU A 65 -92.16 12.33 -12.19
N GLN A 66 -92.56 12.05 -10.94
CA GLN A 66 -91.93 11.03 -10.10
C GLN A 66 -91.99 9.63 -10.73
N HIS A 67 -93.09 9.28 -11.42
CA HIS A 67 -93.22 8.00 -12.12
C HIS A 67 -92.43 7.95 -13.44
N ASN A 68 -92.15 9.09 -14.08
CA ASN A 68 -91.23 9.20 -15.21
C ASN A 68 -89.78 8.99 -14.76
N LEU A 69 -89.37 9.57 -13.62
CA LEU A 69 -88.07 9.30 -13.01
C LEU A 69 -87.87 7.80 -12.69
N PHE A 70 -88.92 7.11 -12.22
CA PHE A 70 -88.89 5.65 -12.03
C PHE A 70 -88.73 4.88 -13.34
N MET A 71 -89.38 5.33 -14.42
CA MET A 71 -89.26 4.74 -15.75
C MET A 71 -87.85 4.91 -16.35
N ASP A 72 -87.22 6.07 -16.13
CA ASP A 72 -85.83 6.33 -16.54
C ASP A 72 -84.84 5.50 -15.72
N TYR A 73 -85.08 5.35 -14.42
CA TYR A 73 -84.32 4.44 -13.57
C TYR A 73 -84.42 2.97 -14.03
N LEU A 74 -85.64 2.46 -14.31
CA LEU A 74 -85.83 1.12 -14.88
C LEU A 74 -85.10 0.93 -16.23
N LYS A 75 -85.05 1.98 -17.07
CA LYS A 75 -84.31 1.97 -18.34
C LYS A 75 -82.80 1.86 -18.08
N PHE A 76 -82.27 2.63 -17.13
CA PHE A 76 -80.87 2.55 -16.72
C PHE A 76 -80.52 1.17 -16.15
N CYS A 77 -81.37 0.61 -15.28
CA CYS A 77 -81.16 -0.72 -14.72
C CYS A 77 -81.09 -1.80 -15.81
N LYS A 78 -81.98 -1.76 -16.81
CA LYS A 78 -81.92 -2.69 -17.94
C LYS A 78 -80.65 -2.51 -18.77
N GLN A 79 -80.16 -1.27 -18.96
CA GLN A 79 -78.92 -1.03 -19.69
C GLN A 79 -77.70 -1.60 -18.94
N LYS A 80 -77.53 -1.26 -17.65
CA LYS A 80 -76.36 -1.71 -16.88
C LYS A 80 -76.35 -3.22 -16.60
N PHE A 81 -77.51 -3.84 -16.47
CA PHE A 81 -77.62 -5.30 -16.41
C PHE A 81 -77.26 -5.99 -17.73
N ALA A 82 -77.47 -5.34 -18.88
CA ALA A 82 -77.06 -5.85 -20.19
C ALA A 82 -75.57 -5.63 -20.49
N GLU A 83 -74.94 -4.61 -19.88
CA GLU A 83 -73.49 -4.38 -19.96
C GLU A 83 -72.70 -5.44 -19.16
N ASP A 84 -73.13 -5.75 -17.93
CA ASP A 84 -72.63 -6.90 -17.17
C ASP A 84 -73.72 -7.44 -16.22
N ALA A 85 -74.10 -8.70 -16.45
CA ALA A 85 -75.16 -9.40 -15.71
C ALA A 85 -74.76 -9.81 -14.28
N LYS A 86 -73.48 -9.64 -13.90
CA LYS A 86 -73.02 -9.82 -12.51
C LYS A 86 -73.29 -8.60 -11.62
N ASN A 87 -73.59 -7.43 -12.20
CA ASN A 87 -73.89 -6.24 -11.41
C ASN A 87 -75.15 -6.49 -10.54
N SER A 88 -74.99 -6.41 -9.22
CA SER A 88 -76.11 -6.50 -8.29
C SER A 88 -77.06 -5.31 -8.43
N LEU A 89 -78.32 -5.44 -7.98
CA LEU A 89 -79.27 -4.33 -8.05
C LEU A 89 -78.73 -3.13 -7.27
N PHE A 90 -78.13 -3.33 -6.09
CA PHE A 90 -77.52 -2.24 -5.33
C PHE A 90 -76.35 -1.57 -6.08
N LEU A 91 -75.51 -2.31 -6.81
CA LEU A 91 -74.39 -1.73 -7.56
C LEU A 91 -74.88 -0.93 -8.77
N ILE A 92 -75.88 -1.43 -9.49
CA ILE A 92 -76.57 -0.71 -10.57
C ILE A 92 -77.22 0.58 -10.03
N THR A 93 -77.86 0.49 -8.87
CA THR A 93 -78.50 1.62 -8.18
C THR A 93 -77.48 2.67 -7.79
N PHE A 94 -76.33 2.26 -7.26
CA PHE A 94 -75.24 3.15 -6.88
C PHE A 94 -74.62 3.84 -8.12
N LYS A 95 -74.40 3.08 -9.21
CA LYS A 95 -73.99 3.61 -10.51
C LYS A 95 -75.01 4.60 -11.10
N TYR A 96 -76.31 4.42 -10.88
CA TYR A 96 -77.35 5.38 -11.28
C TYR A 96 -77.21 6.71 -10.52
N LEU A 97 -77.05 6.66 -9.20
CA LEU A 97 -76.87 7.85 -8.37
C LEU A 97 -75.59 8.62 -8.74
N LEU A 98 -74.48 7.91 -8.96
CA LEU A 98 -73.22 8.48 -9.48
C LEU A 98 -73.40 9.16 -10.85
N SER A 99 -74.25 8.63 -11.72
CA SER A 99 -74.53 9.26 -13.03
C SER A 99 -75.38 10.55 -12.94
N LYS A 100 -75.96 10.84 -11.77
CA LYS A 100 -76.82 12.00 -11.51
C LYS A 100 -76.15 13.08 -10.67
N SER A 101 -75.14 12.74 -9.87
CA SER A 101 -74.48 13.69 -8.94
C SER A 101 -73.62 14.77 -9.61
N GLN A 102 -73.43 14.72 -10.94
CA GLN A 102 -72.84 15.83 -11.71
C GLN A 102 -73.76 17.06 -11.82
N LEU A 103 -75.02 16.95 -11.38
CA LEU A 103 -75.98 18.06 -11.29
C LEU A 103 -76.34 18.31 -9.81
N GLU A 104 -76.04 19.53 -9.35
CA GLU A 104 -76.03 19.97 -7.95
C GLU A 104 -77.30 19.61 -7.16
N THR A 105 -77.22 18.62 -6.26
CA THR A 105 -78.24 18.36 -5.23
C THR A 105 -77.60 17.88 -3.91
N PRO A 106 -77.69 18.64 -2.79
CA PRO A 106 -76.92 18.32 -1.57
C PRO A 106 -77.48 17.21 -0.65
N TYR A 107 -78.69 16.69 -0.92
CA TYR A 107 -79.56 16.18 0.17
C TYR A 107 -79.69 14.65 0.31
N LEU A 108 -78.79 13.85 -0.28
CA LEU A 108 -78.88 12.36 -0.29
C LEU A 108 -77.75 11.61 0.43
N GLY A 109 -76.83 12.30 1.10
CA GLY A 109 -75.60 11.69 1.66
C GLY A 109 -75.80 10.44 2.53
N ALA A 110 -76.80 10.43 3.43
CA ALA A 110 -77.05 9.27 4.31
C ALA A 110 -77.41 7.98 3.53
N LYS A 111 -78.27 8.09 2.51
CA LYS A 111 -78.72 6.93 1.72
C LYS A 111 -77.64 6.41 0.76
N TRP A 112 -76.73 7.29 0.33
CA TRP A 112 -75.49 6.86 -0.37
C TRP A 112 -74.60 6.02 0.53
N ASN A 113 -74.35 6.49 1.76
CA ASN A 113 -73.50 5.80 2.73
C ASN A 113 -74.08 4.42 3.07
N GLU A 114 -75.39 4.34 3.35
CA GLU A 114 -76.07 3.05 3.56
C GLU A 114 -75.92 2.10 2.37
N LEU A 115 -76.18 2.56 1.14
CA LEU A 115 -76.12 1.73 -0.06
C LEU A 115 -74.70 1.18 -0.29
N PHE A 116 -73.67 2.03 -0.14
CA PHE A 116 -72.26 1.65 -0.26
C PHE A 116 -71.82 0.67 0.84
N PHE A 117 -72.21 0.89 2.11
CA PHE A 117 -71.83 0.00 3.21
C PHE A 117 -72.42 -1.42 3.09
N ALA A 118 -73.57 -1.58 2.42
CA ALA A 118 -74.09 -2.91 2.12
C ALA A 118 -73.40 -3.57 0.93
N LEU A 119 -72.96 -2.80 -0.08
CA LEU A 119 -72.13 -3.35 -1.15
C LEU A 119 -70.82 -3.91 -0.58
N LEU A 120 -70.20 -3.22 0.39
CA LEU A 120 -69.05 -3.73 1.15
C LEU A 120 -69.36 -5.02 1.95
N GLN A 121 -70.59 -5.20 2.45
CA GLN A 121 -70.99 -6.41 3.17
C GLN A 121 -71.33 -7.59 2.25
N GLU A 122 -71.72 -7.32 1.01
CA GLU A 122 -72.13 -8.30 0.01
C GLU A 122 -70.94 -8.82 -0.81
N ASP A 123 -70.08 -7.91 -1.26
CA ASP A 123 -68.88 -8.20 -2.06
C ASP A 123 -67.79 -7.17 -1.77
N ARG A 124 -66.98 -7.46 -0.75
CA ARG A 124 -65.91 -6.57 -0.26
C ARG A 124 -64.89 -6.25 -1.35
N ASP A 125 -64.36 -7.27 -2.01
CA ASP A 125 -63.23 -7.12 -2.94
C ASP A 125 -63.63 -6.34 -4.19
N ASN A 126 -64.78 -6.64 -4.81
CA ASN A 126 -65.24 -5.90 -5.98
C ASN A 126 -65.70 -4.48 -5.63
N THR A 127 -66.23 -4.24 -4.41
CA THR A 127 -66.63 -2.89 -3.97
C THR A 127 -65.42 -2.00 -3.68
N LEU A 128 -64.35 -2.56 -3.08
CA LEU A 128 -63.09 -1.85 -2.87
C LEU A 128 -62.36 -1.56 -4.18
N SER A 129 -62.31 -2.53 -5.10
CA SER A 129 -61.78 -2.35 -6.45
C SER A 129 -62.54 -1.26 -7.22
N PHE A 130 -63.88 -1.30 -7.22
CA PHE A 130 -64.71 -0.27 -7.84
C PHE A 130 -64.48 1.13 -7.24
N TYR A 131 -64.23 1.23 -5.93
CA TYR A 131 -63.87 2.50 -5.30
C TYR A 131 -62.51 3.01 -5.81
N GLN A 132 -61.47 2.15 -5.84
CA GLN A 132 -60.13 2.52 -6.29
C GLN A 132 -60.13 2.98 -7.77
N ASP A 133 -60.80 2.23 -8.65
CA ASP A 133 -60.96 2.58 -10.07
C ASP A 133 -61.70 3.91 -10.30
N ASN A 134 -62.43 4.42 -9.31
CA ASN A 134 -63.33 5.56 -9.44
C ASN A 134 -63.15 6.61 -8.31
N GLU A 135 -61.98 6.67 -7.65
CA GLU A 135 -61.74 7.46 -6.43
C GLU A 135 -62.20 8.93 -6.55
N ALA A 136 -61.99 9.56 -7.72
CA ALA A 136 -62.42 10.92 -8.01
C ALA A 136 -63.93 11.16 -7.83
N LEU A 137 -64.78 10.15 -8.03
CA LEU A 137 -66.22 10.24 -7.82
C LEU A 137 -66.61 10.31 -6.34
N PHE A 138 -65.74 9.84 -5.45
CA PHE A 138 -65.99 9.77 -4.00
C PHE A 138 -65.44 10.97 -3.24
N LYS A 139 -64.83 11.96 -3.92
CA LYS A 139 -64.14 13.11 -3.30
C LYS A 139 -64.97 13.88 -2.25
N ASN A 140 -66.30 13.92 -2.42
CA ASN A 140 -67.23 14.64 -1.55
C ASN A 140 -67.95 13.73 -0.52
N HIS A 141 -67.50 12.49 -0.30
CA HIS A 141 -68.16 11.48 0.54
C HIS A 141 -67.24 10.97 1.68
N PRO A 142 -67.05 11.75 2.77
CA PRO A 142 -66.06 11.47 3.80
C PRO A 142 -66.34 10.20 4.62
N GLU A 143 -67.60 9.80 4.84
CA GLU A 143 -67.90 8.55 5.57
C GLU A 143 -67.56 7.30 4.74
N ILE A 144 -67.73 7.37 3.41
CA ILE A 144 -67.33 6.30 2.49
C ILE A 144 -65.81 6.20 2.46
N GLN A 145 -65.10 7.32 2.26
CA GLN A 145 -63.63 7.39 2.32
C GLN A 145 -63.10 6.77 3.62
N LYS A 146 -63.67 7.16 4.77
CA LYS A 146 -63.28 6.65 6.10
C LYS A 146 -63.54 5.15 6.24
N ARG A 147 -64.67 4.62 5.75
CA ARG A 147 -64.94 3.17 5.82
C ARG A 147 -64.02 2.39 4.90
N VAL A 148 -63.79 2.85 3.67
CA VAL A 148 -62.89 2.19 2.72
C VAL A 148 -61.46 2.16 3.26
N ALA A 149 -60.96 3.25 3.85
CA ALA A 149 -59.65 3.27 4.50
C ALA A 149 -59.53 2.18 5.58
N LEU A 150 -60.54 2.02 6.44
CA LEU A 150 -60.56 0.96 7.47
C LEU A 150 -60.54 -0.45 6.87
N GLU A 151 -61.33 -0.71 5.82
CA GLU A 151 -61.40 -2.02 5.15
C GLU A 151 -60.09 -2.36 4.41
N LEU A 152 -59.46 -1.37 3.77
CA LEU A 152 -58.16 -1.52 3.11
C LEU A 152 -57.03 -1.75 4.11
N HIS A 153 -57.01 -1.03 5.24
CA HIS A 153 -56.05 -1.28 6.32
C HIS A 153 -56.21 -2.69 6.93
N GLU A 154 -57.44 -3.19 7.10
CA GLU A 154 -57.67 -4.55 7.58
C GLU A 154 -57.28 -5.61 6.55
N GLN A 155 -57.53 -5.37 5.25
CA GLN A 155 -57.06 -6.27 4.18
C GLN A 155 -55.53 -6.34 4.15
N LYS A 156 -54.85 -5.18 4.13
CA LYS A 156 -53.38 -5.08 4.17
C LYS A 156 -52.83 -5.88 5.37
N ARG A 157 -53.41 -5.69 6.55
CA ARG A 157 -53.05 -6.42 7.79
C ARG A 157 -53.21 -7.94 7.66
N ASN A 158 -54.30 -8.41 7.05
CA ASN A 158 -54.52 -9.84 6.83
C ASN A 158 -53.51 -10.45 5.84
N GLU A 159 -53.09 -9.69 4.83
CA GLU A 159 -52.03 -10.08 3.90
C GLU A 159 -50.64 -10.11 4.58
N GLU A 160 -50.29 -9.09 5.37
CA GLU A 160 -49.07 -9.04 6.20
C GLU A 160 -49.02 -10.25 7.16
N ILE A 161 -50.10 -10.54 7.90
CA ILE A 161 -50.21 -11.73 8.78
C ILE A 161 -49.98 -13.03 8.01
N LYS A 162 -50.45 -13.13 6.76
CA LYS A 162 -50.24 -14.31 5.90
C LYS A 162 -48.77 -14.43 5.48
N ARG A 163 -48.09 -13.33 5.17
CA ARG A 163 -46.65 -13.30 4.86
C ARG A 163 -45.80 -13.65 6.08
N ILE A 164 -46.11 -13.10 7.26
CA ILE A 164 -45.46 -13.47 8.54
C ILE A 164 -45.56 -14.97 8.80
N LYS A 165 -46.72 -15.59 8.56
CA LYS A 165 -46.90 -17.06 8.67
C LYS A 165 -46.02 -17.82 7.67
N ASN A 166 -45.90 -17.33 6.44
CA ASN A 166 -45.00 -17.93 5.44
C ASN A 166 -43.52 -17.80 5.81
N HIS A 167 -43.08 -16.62 6.29
CA HIS A 167 -41.74 -16.39 6.81
C HIS A 167 -41.43 -17.30 8.02
N LEU A 168 -42.39 -17.45 8.94
CA LEU A 168 -42.24 -18.33 10.11
C LEU A 168 -42.09 -19.81 9.72
N VAL A 169 -42.84 -20.29 8.72
CA VAL A 169 -42.64 -21.64 8.16
C VAL A 169 -41.26 -21.76 7.53
N HIS A 170 -40.85 -20.78 6.71
CA HIS A 170 -39.54 -20.78 6.06
C HIS A 170 -38.37 -20.82 7.06
N LEU A 171 -38.40 -19.95 8.09
CA LEU A 171 -37.43 -19.93 9.17
C LEU A 171 -37.40 -21.27 9.93
N SER A 172 -38.57 -21.85 10.21
CA SER A 172 -38.68 -23.15 10.90
C SER A 172 -38.09 -24.30 10.09
N GLU A 173 -38.27 -24.30 8.76
CA GLU A 173 -37.65 -25.29 7.86
C GLU A 173 -36.13 -25.12 7.79
N GLN A 174 -35.63 -23.92 7.48
CA GLN A 174 -34.19 -23.67 7.31
C GLN A 174 -33.43 -23.85 8.64
N LEU A 175 -33.97 -23.35 9.75
CA LEU A 175 -33.33 -23.41 11.08
C LEU A 175 -33.67 -24.68 11.86
N SER A 176 -34.32 -25.67 11.23
CA SER A 176 -34.69 -26.96 11.84
C SER A 176 -33.52 -27.73 12.49
N ASN A 177 -32.29 -27.53 12.02
CA ASN A 177 -31.09 -28.15 12.59
C ASN A 177 -30.41 -27.31 13.69
N GLN A 178 -30.84 -26.07 13.92
CA GLN A 178 -30.25 -25.16 14.91
C GLN A 178 -30.85 -25.42 16.30
N LYS A 179 -30.06 -26.06 17.16
CA LYS A 179 -30.45 -26.44 18.52
C LYS A 179 -30.60 -25.23 19.46
N ASN A 180 -29.63 -24.31 19.47
CA ASN A 180 -29.67 -23.10 20.28
C ASN A 180 -30.21 -21.92 19.43
N PRO A 181 -31.47 -21.49 19.61
CA PRO A 181 -32.02 -20.37 18.84
C PRO A 181 -31.33 -19.03 19.17
N LEU A 182 -30.82 -18.85 20.39
CA LEU A 182 -30.11 -17.63 20.79
C LEU A 182 -28.72 -17.50 20.14
N GLY A 183 -28.11 -18.63 19.74
CA GLY A 183 -26.76 -18.68 19.16
C GLY A 183 -26.62 -18.11 17.74
N ILE A 184 -27.72 -17.67 17.11
CA ILE A 184 -27.73 -17.01 15.80
C ILE A 184 -28.23 -15.56 15.84
N ILE A 185 -28.64 -15.06 17.01
CA ILE A 185 -29.32 -13.75 17.15
C ILE A 185 -28.47 -12.57 16.67
N GLY A 186 -27.14 -12.67 16.74
CA GLY A 186 -26.24 -11.67 16.18
C GLY A 186 -26.42 -11.47 14.66
N LEU A 187 -26.70 -12.55 13.92
CA LEU A 187 -26.96 -12.51 12.47
C LEU A 187 -28.35 -11.95 12.17
N CYS A 188 -29.35 -12.31 12.96
CA CYS A 188 -30.74 -11.89 12.73
C CYS A 188 -30.98 -10.37 12.93
N ARG A 189 -30.00 -9.61 13.45
CA ARG A 189 -30.08 -8.13 13.55
C ARG A 189 -30.11 -7.44 12.19
N GLU A 190 -29.63 -8.10 11.13
CA GLU A 190 -29.74 -7.59 9.75
C GLU A 190 -31.20 -7.49 9.27
N TRP A 191 -32.14 -8.19 9.92
CA TRP A 191 -33.56 -8.19 9.57
C TRP A 191 -34.37 -7.08 10.26
N VAL A 192 -33.74 -6.20 11.03
CA VAL A 192 -34.43 -5.10 11.74
C VAL A 192 -35.20 -4.18 10.79
N SER A 193 -34.76 -4.03 9.53
CA SER A 193 -35.44 -3.21 8.52
C SER A 193 -36.66 -3.85 7.84
N ASP A 194 -37.01 -5.10 8.17
CA ASP A 194 -38.16 -5.82 7.62
C ASP A 194 -39.10 -6.23 8.76
N THR A 195 -40.14 -5.43 8.99
CA THR A 195 -41.10 -5.63 10.08
C THR A 195 -41.81 -6.99 10.02
N GLU A 196 -42.08 -7.53 8.83
CA GLU A 196 -42.74 -8.83 8.67
C GLU A 196 -41.80 -10.00 9.01
N LEU A 197 -40.56 -9.97 8.49
CA LEU A 197 -39.54 -10.99 8.77
C LEU A 197 -39.08 -10.92 10.24
N PHE A 198 -38.98 -9.72 10.80
CA PHE A 198 -38.63 -9.51 12.21
C PHE A 198 -39.75 -10.01 13.15
N ALA A 199 -41.03 -9.78 12.82
CA ALA A 199 -42.14 -10.39 13.55
C ALA A 199 -42.09 -11.93 13.49
N ALA A 200 -41.76 -12.51 12.32
CA ALA A 200 -41.59 -13.95 12.16
C ALA A 200 -40.39 -14.50 12.96
N LEU A 201 -39.29 -13.76 13.09
CA LEU A 201 -38.16 -14.10 13.97
C LEU A 201 -38.60 -14.17 15.44
N ILE A 202 -39.33 -13.16 15.93
CA ILE A 202 -39.82 -13.14 17.33
C ILE A 202 -40.76 -14.32 17.60
N LEU A 203 -41.66 -14.63 16.67
CA LEU A 203 -42.53 -15.80 16.75
C LEU A 203 -41.73 -17.11 16.74
N TRP A 204 -40.70 -17.22 15.90
CA TRP A 204 -39.82 -18.39 15.84
C TRP A 204 -39.07 -18.61 17.16
N LEU A 205 -38.59 -17.54 17.82
CA LEU A 205 -37.95 -17.65 19.13
C LEU A 205 -38.91 -18.20 20.20
N LEU A 206 -40.14 -17.72 20.22
CA LEU A 206 -41.18 -18.19 21.14
C LEU A 206 -41.55 -19.67 20.86
N GLN A 207 -41.66 -20.07 19.59
CA GLN A 207 -41.87 -21.47 19.19
C GLN A 207 -40.68 -22.41 19.49
N ARG A 208 -39.50 -21.86 19.81
CA ARG A 208 -38.30 -22.60 20.20
C ARG A 208 -38.02 -22.53 21.71
N ASP A 209 -39.07 -22.29 22.51
CA ASP A 209 -39.07 -22.23 23.98
C ASP A 209 -38.13 -21.16 24.60
N VAL A 210 -37.86 -20.07 23.87
CA VAL A 210 -37.13 -18.92 24.42
C VAL A 210 -38.07 -18.08 25.28
N SER A 211 -37.76 -17.92 26.57
CA SER A 211 -38.58 -17.12 27.49
C SER A 211 -38.60 -15.63 27.11
N THR A 212 -39.71 -14.96 27.42
CA THR A 212 -39.91 -13.53 27.13
C THR A 212 -38.78 -12.66 27.69
N GLU A 213 -38.37 -12.92 28.94
CA GLU A 213 -37.23 -12.26 29.59
C GLU A 213 -35.93 -12.38 28.78
N LYS A 214 -35.62 -13.58 28.25
CA LYS A 214 -34.42 -13.80 27.44
C LYS A 214 -34.49 -13.08 26.11
N ILE A 215 -35.66 -13.05 25.45
CA ILE A 215 -35.87 -12.29 24.22
C ILE A 215 -35.60 -10.79 24.49
N LEU A 216 -36.14 -10.25 25.58
CA LEU A 216 -35.95 -8.84 25.97
C LEU A 216 -34.47 -8.54 26.31
N GLN A 217 -33.80 -9.45 27.04
CA GLN A 217 -32.35 -9.36 27.34
C GLN A 217 -31.47 -9.36 26.08
N THR A 218 -31.90 -9.96 24.96
CA THR A 218 -31.13 -9.88 23.70
C THR A 218 -31.06 -8.49 23.09
N TYR A 219 -31.91 -7.55 23.53
CA TYR A 219 -32.06 -6.20 22.97
C TYR A 219 -32.57 -6.13 21.52
N LEU A 220 -33.05 -7.22 20.91
CA LEU A 220 -33.66 -7.16 19.55
C LEU A 220 -34.77 -6.10 19.45
N LEU A 221 -35.68 -6.03 20.43
CA LEU A 221 -36.75 -5.02 20.45
C LEU A 221 -36.24 -3.60 20.75
N HIS A 222 -35.07 -3.46 21.38
CA HIS A 222 -34.41 -2.16 21.57
C HIS A 222 -33.77 -1.69 20.26
N ASP A 223 -33.06 -2.58 19.54
CA ASP A 223 -32.52 -2.30 18.21
C ASP A 223 -33.63 -1.87 17.23
N PHE A 224 -34.78 -2.55 17.25
CA PHE A 224 -35.92 -2.24 16.39
C PHE A 224 -36.51 -0.86 16.72
N LEU A 225 -36.76 -0.57 18.00
CA LEU A 225 -37.17 0.77 18.45
C LEU A 225 -36.16 1.82 17.97
N LYS A 226 -34.86 1.59 18.21
CA LYS A 226 -33.76 2.49 17.85
C LYS A 226 -33.67 2.78 16.36
N TYR A 227 -33.81 1.75 15.52
CA TYR A 227 -33.80 1.89 14.06
C TYR A 227 -34.99 2.75 13.57
N TYR A 228 -36.17 2.58 14.18
CA TYR A 228 -37.40 3.27 13.79
C TYR A 228 -37.78 4.49 14.64
N LEU A 229 -36.88 5.03 15.48
CA LEU A 229 -37.17 6.19 16.34
C LEU A 229 -37.74 7.40 15.58
N PHE A 230 -37.29 7.62 14.34
CA PHE A 230 -37.77 8.71 13.49
C PHE A 230 -39.26 8.56 13.08
N THR A 231 -39.84 7.36 13.18
CA THR A 231 -41.25 7.09 12.86
C THR A 231 -42.21 7.34 14.03
N LEU A 232 -41.70 7.62 15.25
CA LEU A 232 -42.54 7.77 16.45
C LEU A 232 -43.63 8.86 16.34
N TYR A 233 -43.37 9.90 15.53
CA TYR A 233 -44.28 11.03 15.30
C TYR A 233 -45.14 10.89 14.03
N SER A 234 -44.95 9.80 13.26
CA SER A 234 -45.69 9.53 12.01
C SER A 234 -47.04 8.88 12.28
N GLU A 235 -48.01 9.12 11.40
CA GLU A 235 -49.23 8.29 11.34
C GLU A 235 -48.91 6.85 10.88
N GLU A 236 -47.84 6.69 10.07
CA GLU A 236 -47.24 5.42 9.68
C GLU A 236 -46.05 5.10 10.60
N ASN A 237 -46.34 4.68 11.83
CA ASN A 237 -45.35 4.32 12.84
C ASN A 237 -45.06 2.80 12.81
N GLU A 238 -43.85 2.43 12.37
CA GLU A 238 -43.42 1.03 12.21
C GLU A 238 -43.29 0.27 13.54
N ILE A 239 -43.04 0.97 14.65
CA ILE A 239 -43.02 0.36 15.99
C ILE A 239 -44.43 -0.06 16.38
N PHE A 240 -45.41 0.84 16.26
CA PHE A 240 -46.82 0.49 16.47
C PHE A 240 -47.30 -0.59 15.48
N HIS A 241 -46.79 -0.59 14.25
CA HIS A 241 -47.06 -1.63 13.25
C HIS A 241 -46.57 -3.01 13.71
N LEU A 242 -45.29 -3.15 14.11
CA LEU A 242 -44.73 -4.39 14.64
C LEU A 242 -45.56 -4.94 15.80
N TYR A 243 -45.86 -4.09 16.80
CA TYR A 243 -46.61 -4.52 17.98
C TYR A 243 -48.09 -4.84 17.66
N ALA A 244 -48.71 -4.17 16.68
CA ALA A 244 -50.05 -4.54 16.19
C ALA A 244 -50.05 -5.91 15.49
N LEU A 245 -49.03 -6.22 14.70
CA LEU A 245 -48.85 -7.52 14.05
C LEU A 245 -48.59 -8.63 15.07
N LEU A 246 -47.68 -8.41 16.02
CA LEU A 246 -47.38 -9.38 17.09
C LEU A 246 -48.63 -9.73 17.91
N ASN A 247 -49.42 -8.73 18.33
CA ASN A 247 -50.66 -8.92 19.12
C ASN A 247 -51.71 -9.84 18.46
N HIS A 248 -51.65 -10.07 17.15
CA HIS A 248 -52.54 -11.02 16.47
C HIS A 248 -52.26 -12.49 16.86
N PHE A 249 -51.04 -12.80 17.31
CA PHE A 249 -50.61 -14.14 17.67
C PHE A 249 -50.69 -14.36 19.19
N PRO A 250 -51.41 -15.38 19.68
CA PRO A 250 -51.61 -15.58 21.12
C PRO A 250 -50.31 -15.82 21.91
N GLU A 251 -49.28 -16.38 21.27
CA GLU A 251 -47.99 -16.72 21.86
C GLU A 251 -47.17 -15.48 22.26
N THR A 252 -47.39 -14.34 21.60
CA THR A 252 -46.61 -13.10 21.82
C THR A 252 -47.13 -12.25 22.98
N LYS A 253 -48.35 -12.49 23.47
CA LYS A 253 -49.05 -11.58 24.41
C LYS A 253 -48.22 -11.24 25.64
N LEU A 254 -47.61 -12.25 26.27
CA LEU A 254 -46.73 -12.06 27.43
C LEU A 254 -45.47 -11.25 27.11
N LEU A 255 -44.94 -11.36 25.89
CA LEU A 255 -43.79 -10.57 25.43
C LEU A 255 -44.19 -9.11 25.18
N VAL A 256 -45.35 -8.88 24.56
CA VAL A 256 -45.87 -7.52 24.29
C VAL A 256 -46.23 -6.81 25.59
N GLU A 257 -46.85 -7.50 26.55
CA GLU A 257 -47.15 -6.95 27.88
C GLU A 257 -45.87 -6.61 28.66
N ALA A 258 -44.84 -7.46 28.60
CA ALA A 258 -43.55 -7.19 29.23
C ALA A 258 -42.80 -6.02 28.56
N ALA A 259 -42.82 -5.93 27.22
CA ALA A 259 -42.18 -4.86 26.45
C ALA A 259 -42.73 -3.46 26.81
N LYS A 260 -44.03 -3.36 27.12
CA LYS A 260 -44.68 -2.13 27.61
C LYS A 260 -44.16 -1.62 28.96
N GLN A 261 -43.52 -2.48 29.74
CA GLN A 261 -42.98 -2.14 31.06
C GLN A 261 -41.47 -1.83 31.02
N ILE A 262 -40.82 -1.98 29.87
CA ILE A 262 -39.36 -1.83 29.70
C ILE A 262 -39.06 -0.57 28.90
N ARG A 263 -38.11 0.23 29.38
CA ARG A 263 -37.67 1.48 28.73
C ARG A 263 -36.73 1.26 27.54
N SER A 264 -36.67 2.25 26.66
CA SER A 264 -35.58 2.42 25.70
C SER A 264 -34.22 2.54 26.41
N ASP A 265 -33.16 2.04 25.76
CA ASP A 265 -31.76 2.21 26.15
C ASP A 265 -31.13 3.53 25.68
N GLU A 266 -31.79 4.25 24.77
CA GLU A 266 -31.35 5.58 24.30
C GLU A 266 -31.64 6.67 25.35
N GLU A 267 -30.62 7.47 25.70
CA GLU A 267 -30.68 8.45 26.80
C GLU A 267 -31.81 9.47 26.64
N ALA A 268 -32.06 9.94 25.41
CA ALA A 268 -33.14 10.88 25.11
C ALA A 268 -34.55 10.26 25.12
N PHE A 269 -34.67 8.93 25.10
CA PHE A 269 -35.93 8.21 24.92
C PHE A 269 -36.29 7.28 26.10
N GLN A 270 -35.62 7.38 27.25
CA GLN A 270 -35.87 6.52 28.44
C GLN A 270 -37.31 6.60 29.00
N GLN A 271 -38.12 7.59 28.61
CA GLN A 271 -39.55 7.69 28.95
C GLN A 271 -40.46 6.86 28.03
N TYR A 272 -39.94 6.37 26.91
CA TYR A 272 -40.67 5.52 25.98
C TYR A 272 -40.46 4.05 26.33
N ALA A 273 -41.56 3.30 26.32
CA ALA A 273 -41.52 1.85 26.37
C ALA A 273 -41.09 1.28 25.01
N LEU A 274 -40.71 -0.01 24.97
CA LEU A 274 -40.27 -0.66 23.72
C LEU A 274 -41.35 -0.70 22.64
N ASP A 275 -42.64 -0.60 23.00
CA ASP A 275 -43.75 -0.48 22.06
C ASP A 275 -43.97 0.94 21.51
N GLY A 276 -43.07 1.88 21.81
CA GLY A 276 -43.14 3.26 21.36
C GLY A 276 -44.11 4.14 22.15
N THR A 277 -44.76 3.64 23.20
CA THR A 277 -45.64 4.45 24.05
C THR A 277 -44.86 5.24 25.10
N GLN A 278 -45.17 6.54 25.26
CA GLN A 278 -44.56 7.36 26.31
C GLN A 278 -45.26 7.09 27.66
N SER A 279 -44.50 6.58 28.63
CA SER A 279 -44.99 6.29 29.97
C SER A 279 -44.91 7.51 30.89
N LYS A 280 -45.87 7.62 31.83
CA LYS A 280 -45.86 8.60 32.92
C LYS A 280 -45.32 8.02 34.24
N SER A 281 -45.07 6.71 34.30
CA SER A 281 -44.48 6.00 35.44
C SER A 281 -43.09 5.49 35.10
N GLU A 282 -42.25 5.27 36.12
CA GLU A 282 -40.92 4.68 35.95
C GLU A 282 -41.02 3.32 35.26
N LEU A 283 -40.35 3.21 34.11
CA LEU A 283 -40.24 1.99 33.32
C LEU A 283 -39.02 1.17 33.80
N GLN A 284 -39.14 -0.15 33.75
CA GLN A 284 -38.11 -1.07 34.20
C GLN A 284 -36.91 -1.07 33.24
N ASN A 285 -35.71 -1.23 33.80
CA ASN A 285 -34.49 -1.40 33.03
C ASN A 285 -34.09 -2.88 33.03
N ILE A 286 -33.86 -3.47 31.86
CA ILE A 286 -33.41 -4.87 31.73
C ILE A 286 -31.93 -4.89 31.30
N PRO A 287 -31.05 -5.73 31.91
CA PRO A 287 -29.66 -5.80 31.49
C PRO A 287 -29.52 -6.46 30.11
N GLN A 288 -28.69 -5.87 29.24
CA GLN A 288 -28.34 -6.50 27.96
C GLN A 288 -27.52 -7.76 28.19
N ILE A 289 -27.94 -8.87 27.57
CA ILE A 289 -27.16 -10.09 27.43
C ILE A 289 -26.90 -10.30 25.94
N VAL A 290 -25.63 -10.20 25.54
CA VAL A 290 -25.21 -10.53 24.17
C VAL A 290 -24.93 -12.04 24.13
N PRO A 291 -25.81 -12.89 23.54
CA PRO A 291 -25.53 -14.30 23.42
C PRO A 291 -24.34 -14.51 22.48
N PRO A 292 -23.35 -15.36 22.84
CA PRO A 292 -22.26 -15.69 21.94
C PRO A 292 -22.81 -16.44 20.71
N LEU A 293 -22.20 -16.21 19.55
CA LEU A 293 -22.48 -16.99 18.36
C LEU A 293 -22.18 -18.48 18.63
N GLN A 294 -23.18 -19.33 18.45
CA GLN A 294 -23.10 -20.76 18.73
C GLN A 294 -23.88 -21.54 17.69
N PHE A 295 -23.17 -22.24 16.81
CA PHE A 295 -23.77 -22.93 15.68
C PHE A 295 -23.99 -24.42 15.98
N SER A 296 -25.06 -24.99 15.45
CA SER A 296 -25.24 -26.44 15.53
C SER A 296 -24.40 -27.11 14.44
N LEU A 297 -23.30 -27.74 14.86
CA LEU A 297 -22.21 -28.26 14.00
C LEU A 297 -22.58 -29.48 13.12
N LYS A 298 -23.61 -29.34 12.28
CA LYS A 298 -24.03 -30.30 11.24
C LYS A 298 -23.88 -29.66 9.84
N PRO A 299 -23.36 -30.37 8.83
CA PRO A 299 -23.28 -29.84 7.45
C PRO A 299 -24.62 -29.33 6.88
N SER A 300 -25.74 -29.96 7.21
CA SER A 300 -27.08 -29.49 6.80
C SER A 300 -27.46 -28.14 7.42
N ASN A 301 -27.00 -27.87 8.65
CA ASN A 301 -27.20 -26.59 9.32
C ASN A 301 -26.32 -25.50 8.71
N PHE A 302 -25.06 -25.82 8.38
CA PHE A 302 -24.15 -24.91 7.68
C PHE A 302 -24.78 -24.41 6.37
N LEU A 303 -25.26 -25.33 5.53
CA LEU A 303 -25.84 -24.98 4.23
C LEU A 303 -27.12 -24.14 4.37
N ALA A 304 -27.95 -24.41 5.38
CA ALA A 304 -29.15 -23.62 5.64
C ALA A 304 -28.84 -22.22 6.19
N LEU A 305 -27.87 -22.09 7.10
CA LEU A 305 -27.42 -20.79 7.61
C LEU A 305 -26.75 -19.96 6.50
N HIS A 306 -25.90 -20.57 5.67
CA HIS A 306 -25.31 -19.91 4.51
C HIS A 306 -26.37 -19.45 3.50
N LYS A 307 -27.42 -20.25 3.27
CA LYS A 307 -28.54 -19.86 2.40
C LYS A 307 -29.38 -18.70 2.97
N LEU A 308 -29.52 -18.59 4.29
CA LEU A 308 -30.29 -17.52 4.94
C LEU A 308 -29.51 -16.20 5.08
N PHE A 309 -28.21 -16.27 5.36
CA PHE A 309 -27.41 -15.13 5.82
C PHE A 309 -26.17 -14.83 4.95
N GLY A 310 -25.88 -15.65 3.93
CA GLY A 310 -24.78 -15.45 2.97
C GLY A 310 -23.43 -15.10 3.62
N LYS A 311 -22.79 -14.06 3.09
CA LYS A 311 -21.54 -13.45 3.58
C LYS A 311 -21.49 -13.28 5.11
N SER A 312 -22.56 -12.80 5.73
CA SER A 312 -22.58 -12.48 7.16
C SER A 312 -22.48 -13.74 8.02
N PHE A 313 -23.08 -14.85 7.61
CA PHE A 313 -22.82 -16.14 8.24
C PHE A 313 -21.40 -16.65 7.98
N LEU A 314 -20.83 -16.47 6.78
CA LEU A 314 -19.45 -16.88 6.52
C LEU A 314 -18.46 -16.13 7.44
N LEU A 315 -18.61 -14.81 7.59
CA LEU A 315 -17.83 -14.00 8.54
C LEU A 315 -18.02 -14.49 9.99
N ALA A 316 -19.25 -14.75 10.40
CA ALA A 316 -19.55 -15.27 11.73
C ALA A 316 -18.97 -16.69 11.97
N ALA A 317 -18.93 -17.54 10.95
CA ALA A 317 -18.37 -18.89 11.01
C ALA A 317 -16.82 -18.90 11.03
N ILE A 318 -16.17 -17.95 10.36
CA ILE A 318 -14.72 -17.73 10.43
C ILE A 318 -14.31 -17.21 11.82
N THR A 319 -15.16 -16.39 12.44
CA THR A 319 -14.84 -15.66 13.69
C THR A 319 -15.29 -16.37 14.96
N SER A 320 -16.20 -17.36 14.86
CA SER A 320 -16.63 -18.21 15.98
C SER A 320 -15.56 -19.21 16.43
N VAL A 321 -15.24 -19.23 17.72
CA VAL A 321 -14.17 -20.05 18.33
C VAL A 321 -14.64 -21.50 18.60
N GLU A 322 -15.12 -22.21 17.56
CA GLU A 322 -15.52 -23.63 17.63
C GLU A 322 -14.48 -24.56 16.95
N GLU A 323 -13.22 -24.44 17.38
CA GLU A 323 -11.98 -24.96 16.76
C GLU A 323 -11.85 -26.49 16.54
N LYS A 324 -12.89 -27.31 16.79
CA LYS A 324 -12.70 -28.78 16.99
C LYS A 324 -13.56 -29.70 16.13
N ASN A 325 -14.37 -29.20 15.20
CA ASN A 325 -15.15 -30.06 14.29
C ASN A 325 -14.61 -30.05 12.86
N LEU A 326 -13.72 -31.00 12.56
CA LEU A 326 -13.10 -31.19 11.23
C LEU A 326 -14.11 -31.26 10.07
N LYS A 327 -15.32 -31.80 10.29
CA LYS A 327 -16.36 -31.88 9.24
C LYS A 327 -17.00 -30.52 8.96
N TRP A 328 -17.14 -29.67 9.97
CA TRP A 328 -17.63 -28.30 9.80
C TRP A 328 -16.57 -27.44 9.10
N LEU A 329 -15.31 -27.54 9.53
CA LEU A 329 -14.17 -26.84 8.92
C LEU A 329 -14.00 -27.21 7.43
N HIS A 330 -14.10 -28.49 7.09
CA HIS A 330 -14.07 -28.93 5.69
C HIS A 330 -15.22 -28.36 4.86
N VAL A 331 -16.42 -28.19 5.43
CA VAL A 331 -17.55 -27.57 4.71
C VAL A 331 -17.33 -26.06 4.54
N LEU A 332 -16.81 -25.37 5.55
CA LEU A 332 -16.46 -23.95 5.47
C LEU A 332 -15.37 -23.69 4.41
N SER A 333 -14.23 -24.38 4.49
CA SER A 333 -13.14 -24.27 3.51
C SER A 333 -13.63 -24.58 2.08
N ARG A 334 -14.34 -25.69 1.87
CA ARG A 334 -14.94 -26.04 0.57
C ARG A 334 -15.92 -24.97 0.05
N THR A 335 -16.60 -24.23 0.93
CA THR A 335 -17.51 -23.16 0.53
C THR A 335 -16.73 -21.91 0.11
N LEU A 336 -15.72 -21.52 0.89
CA LEU A 336 -14.83 -20.38 0.58
C LEU A 336 -14.07 -20.59 -0.74
N ASN A 337 -13.59 -21.80 -1.01
CA ASN A 337 -12.87 -22.17 -2.23
C ASN A 337 -13.81 -22.60 -3.39
N SER A 338 -15.10 -22.25 -3.33
CA SER A 338 -16.05 -22.55 -4.41
C SER A 338 -16.15 -21.38 -5.41
N PRO A 339 -16.21 -21.64 -6.73
CA PRO A 339 -16.28 -20.58 -7.76
C PRO A 339 -17.28 -19.44 -7.50
N PRO A 340 -18.55 -19.68 -7.11
CA PRO A 340 -19.50 -18.58 -6.91
C PRO A 340 -19.15 -17.68 -5.72
N ILE A 341 -18.40 -18.18 -4.73
CA ILE A 341 -17.93 -17.38 -3.58
C ILE A 341 -16.65 -16.62 -3.97
N ILE A 342 -15.73 -17.25 -4.70
CA ILE A 342 -14.52 -16.61 -5.22
C ILE A 342 -14.87 -15.40 -6.10
N GLU A 343 -15.87 -15.52 -6.97
CA GLU A 343 -16.29 -14.46 -7.90
C GLU A 343 -17.09 -13.31 -7.26
N ARG A 344 -17.73 -13.51 -6.10
CA ARG A 344 -18.75 -12.58 -5.58
C ARG A 344 -18.53 -12.07 -4.16
N GLU A 345 -17.94 -12.88 -3.29
CA GLU A 345 -17.96 -12.61 -1.83
C GLU A 345 -16.59 -12.72 -1.17
N LEU A 346 -15.67 -13.52 -1.71
CA LEU A 346 -14.42 -13.88 -1.02
C LEU A 346 -13.51 -12.67 -0.74
N SER A 347 -13.34 -11.75 -1.70
CA SER A 347 -12.55 -10.53 -1.48
C SER A 347 -13.20 -9.59 -0.47
N ALA A 348 -14.52 -9.43 -0.52
CA ALA A 348 -15.27 -8.69 0.47
C ALA A 348 -15.21 -9.33 1.88
N ILE A 349 -15.06 -10.66 1.98
CA ILE A 349 -14.81 -11.37 3.25
C ILE A 349 -13.39 -11.09 3.74
N ILE A 350 -12.37 -11.21 2.89
CA ILE A 350 -10.97 -10.97 3.25
C ILE A 350 -10.77 -9.52 3.73
N ASN A 351 -11.30 -8.52 3.01
CA ASN A 351 -11.24 -7.12 3.41
C ASN A 351 -11.93 -6.89 4.77
N SER A 352 -13.15 -7.43 4.98
CA SER A 352 -13.84 -7.36 6.28
C SER A 352 -13.00 -7.98 7.42
N VAL A 353 -12.40 -9.16 7.20
CA VAL A 353 -11.55 -9.83 8.22
C VAL A 353 -10.27 -9.03 8.51
N ALA A 354 -9.61 -8.50 7.48
CA ALA A 354 -8.39 -7.69 7.64
C ALA A 354 -8.65 -6.37 8.38
N ARG A 355 -9.83 -5.76 8.18
CA ARG A 355 -10.22 -4.46 8.76
C ARG A 355 -10.74 -4.54 10.19
N GLU A 356 -11.63 -5.50 10.48
CA GLU A 356 -12.45 -5.49 11.70
C GLU A 356 -12.01 -6.50 12.76
N TYR A 357 -11.17 -7.48 12.41
CA TYR A 357 -10.89 -8.64 13.25
C TYR A 357 -9.42 -8.79 13.63
N SER A 358 -9.16 -9.71 14.58
CA SER A 358 -7.78 -10.00 15.00
C SER A 358 -7.00 -10.66 13.86
N PRO A 359 -5.71 -10.38 13.66
CA PRO A 359 -5.01 -11.02 12.54
C PRO A 359 -4.64 -12.49 12.78
N GLN A 360 -4.85 -13.04 13.98
CA GLN A 360 -5.00 -14.50 14.14
C GLN A 360 -6.22 -15.05 13.36
N THR A 361 -7.30 -14.27 13.26
CA THR A 361 -8.46 -14.59 12.43
C THR A 361 -8.14 -14.49 10.93
N LEU A 362 -7.27 -13.56 10.53
CA LEU A 362 -6.80 -13.44 9.15
C LEU A 362 -5.86 -14.59 8.76
N GLU A 363 -4.96 -14.99 9.66
CA GLU A 363 -4.12 -16.19 9.54
C GLU A 363 -4.98 -17.46 9.39
N TYR A 364 -5.99 -17.61 10.25
CA TYR A 364 -6.94 -18.71 10.18
C TYR A 364 -7.76 -18.71 8.88
N LEU A 365 -8.23 -17.56 8.40
CA LEU A 365 -8.86 -17.43 7.09
C LEU A 365 -7.91 -17.83 5.96
N ALA A 366 -6.64 -17.40 6.02
CA ALA A 366 -5.63 -17.78 5.04
C ALA A 366 -5.40 -19.30 5.00
N HIS A 367 -5.51 -20.01 6.13
CA HIS A 367 -5.45 -21.47 6.19
C HIS A 367 -6.70 -22.19 5.64
N LEU A 368 -7.87 -21.54 5.65
CA LEU A 368 -9.10 -22.09 5.06
C LEU A 368 -9.15 -21.94 3.53
N ILE A 369 -8.45 -20.94 3.00
CA ILE A 369 -8.36 -20.65 1.55
C ILE A 369 -7.27 -21.53 0.92
N ASP A 370 -7.56 -22.17 -0.21
CA ASP A 370 -6.60 -23.03 -0.91
C ASP A 370 -5.50 -22.20 -1.62
N ASP A 371 -4.32 -22.79 -1.86
CA ASP A 371 -3.23 -22.10 -2.58
C ASP A 371 -3.67 -21.74 -4.02
N GLU A 372 -4.41 -22.64 -4.69
CA GLU A 372 -4.99 -22.40 -6.02
C GLU A 372 -6.01 -21.26 -6.02
N THR A 373 -6.89 -21.18 -5.02
CA THR A 373 -7.88 -20.10 -4.89
C THR A 373 -7.22 -18.75 -4.67
N ALA A 374 -6.19 -18.67 -3.82
CA ALA A 374 -5.45 -17.43 -3.62
C ALA A 374 -4.65 -17.03 -4.88
N GLN A 375 -4.11 -17.99 -5.63
CA GLN A 375 -3.49 -17.73 -6.94
C GLN A 375 -4.51 -17.27 -8.00
N GLN A 376 -5.75 -17.77 -7.95
CA GLN A 376 -6.83 -17.29 -8.81
C GLN A 376 -7.21 -15.84 -8.50
N LEU A 377 -7.35 -15.46 -7.23
CA LEU A 377 -7.59 -14.06 -6.83
C LEU A 377 -6.47 -13.13 -7.32
N LEU A 378 -5.21 -13.56 -7.15
CA LEU A 378 -4.03 -12.84 -7.66
C LEU A 378 -4.08 -12.69 -9.20
N SER A 379 -4.49 -13.74 -9.92
CA SER A 379 -4.61 -13.72 -11.39
C SER A 379 -5.77 -12.85 -11.89
N ASN A 380 -6.82 -12.70 -11.09
CA ASN A 380 -7.98 -11.84 -11.35
C ASN A 380 -7.73 -10.36 -11.05
N ASN A 381 -6.51 -10.00 -10.61
CA ASN A 381 -6.13 -8.66 -10.14
C ASN A 381 -6.90 -8.18 -8.89
N ASP A 382 -7.34 -9.09 -8.01
CA ASP A 382 -8.06 -8.75 -6.78
C ASP A 382 -7.09 -8.38 -5.66
N GLY A 383 -7.10 -7.11 -5.23
CA GLY A 383 -6.18 -6.59 -4.21
C GLY A 383 -6.39 -7.14 -2.79
N ALA A 384 -7.53 -7.77 -2.49
CA ALA A 384 -7.78 -8.38 -1.18
C ALA A 384 -6.78 -9.51 -0.88
N VAL A 385 -6.25 -10.18 -1.90
CA VAL A 385 -5.26 -11.25 -1.77
C VAL A 385 -3.97 -10.79 -1.08
N PHE A 386 -3.63 -9.49 -1.13
CA PHE A 386 -2.41 -8.97 -0.52
C PHE A 386 -2.39 -9.11 1.01
N TYR A 387 -3.57 -9.13 1.65
CA TYR A 387 -3.69 -9.42 3.08
C TYR A 387 -3.29 -10.85 3.46
N LEU A 388 -3.30 -11.78 2.49
CA LEU A 388 -2.93 -13.19 2.71
C LEU A 388 -1.42 -13.45 2.52
N LEU A 389 -0.67 -12.52 1.91
CA LEU A 389 0.77 -12.66 1.64
C LEU A 389 1.63 -13.00 2.88
N PRO A 390 1.38 -12.46 4.10
CA PRO A 390 2.15 -12.81 5.29
C PRO A 390 2.02 -14.30 5.69
N TYR A 391 0.93 -14.95 5.30
CA TYR A 391 0.54 -16.29 5.73
C TYR A 391 0.68 -17.34 4.62
N LYS A 392 0.72 -16.92 3.35
CA LYS A 392 0.90 -17.77 2.15
C LYS A 392 2.18 -17.39 1.39
N PRO A 393 3.38 -17.80 1.84
CA PRO A 393 4.64 -17.36 1.24
C PRO A 393 4.80 -17.75 -0.24
N LYS A 394 4.23 -18.87 -0.70
CA LYS A 394 4.27 -19.30 -2.12
C LYS A 394 3.55 -18.34 -3.08
N LEU A 395 2.62 -17.51 -2.60
CA LEU A 395 2.01 -16.47 -3.45
C LEU A 395 3.03 -15.43 -3.87
N PHE A 396 4.08 -15.21 -3.07
CA PHE A 396 5.12 -14.23 -3.38
C PHE A 396 5.92 -14.59 -4.65
N ASP A 397 6.08 -15.89 -4.94
CA ASP A 397 6.73 -16.38 -6.18
C ASP A 397 5.99 -15.94 -7.45
N HIS A 398 4.72 -15.52 -7.31
CA HIS A 398 3.85 -15.05 -8.39
C HIS A 398 3.73 -13.51 -8.44
N VAL A 399 4.38 -12.78 -7.53
CA VAL A 399 4.41 -11.32 -7.47
C VAL A 399 5.60 -10.80 -8.29
N ASN A 400 5.32 -10.33 -9.51
CA ASN A 400 6.30 -9.77 -10.43
C ASN A 400 5.88 -8.37 -10.94
N GLU A 401 6.75 -7.70 -11.67
CA GLU A 401 6.55 -6.34 -12.17
C GLU A 401 5.30 -6.20 -13.06
N GLU A 402 5.08 -7.18 -13.94
CA GLU A 402 3.96 -7.23 -14.88
C GLU A 402 2.62 -7.28 -14.13
N ASN A 403 2.51 -8.15 -13.14
CA ASN A 403 1.33 -8.28 -12.30
C ASN A 403 1.14 -7.05 -11.41
N VAL A 404 2.17 -6.59 -10.69
CA VAL A 404 2.07 -5.38 -9.82
C VAL A 404 1.65 -4.14 -10.62
N THR A 405 2.14 -3.99 -11.85
CA THR A 405 1.72 -2.91 -12.75
C THR A 405 0.25 -3.06 -13.15
N ARG A 406 -0.22 -4.27 -13.50
CA ARG A 406 -1.65 -4.53 -13.77
C ARG A 406 -2.54 -4.27 -12.56
N PHE A 407 -2.14 -4.68 -11.36
CA PHE A 407 -2.87 -4.39 -10.13
C PHE A 407 -3.06 -2.89 -9.96
N ILE A 408 -1.97 -2.10 -10.02
CA ILE A 408 -2.03 -0.64 -9.89
C ILE A 408 -2.91 -0.03 -11.00
N GLN A 409 -2.76 -0.45 -12.25
CA GLN A 409 -3.60 0.04 -13.35
C GLN A 409 -5.08 -0.29 -13.14
N HIS A 410 -5.42 -1.55 -12.86
CA HIS A 410 -6.80 -2.01 -12.67
C HIS A 410 -7.46 -1.31 -11.48
N ILE A 411 -6.74 -1.18 -10.36
CA ILE A 411 -7.21 -0.52 -9.15
C ILE A 411 -7.39 1.00 -9.37
N THR A 412 -6.49 1.65 -10.11
CA THR A 412 -6.57 3.09 -10.42
C THR A 412 -7.63 3.43 -11.47
N ILE A 413 -7.95 2.50 -12.38
CA ILE A 413 -8.99 2.66 -13.41
C ILE A 413 -10.38 2.27 -12.88
N GLY A 414 -10.46 1.42 -11.85
CA GLY A 414 -11.70 0.82 -11.34
C GLY A 414 -12.67 1.79 -10.66
N TYR A 415 -12.36 2.24 -9.43
CA TYR A 415 -13.23 3.10 -8.63
C TYR A 415 -12.41 4.00 -7.69
N THR A 416 -12.29 5.29 -8.01
CA THR A 416 -11.51 6.31 -7.27
C THR A 416 -12.12 6.76 -5.92
N ALA A 417 -13.08 6.00 -5.39
CA ALA A 417 -13.89 6.38 -4.21
C ALA A 417 -13.70 5.45 -3.00
N ASP A 418 -13.11 4.26 -3.16
CA ASP A 418 -12.94 3.31 -2.06
C ASP A 418 -11.54 3.43 -1.38
N PRO A 419 -11.46 3.85 -0.10
CA PRO A 419 -10.19 3.92 0.63
C PRO A 419 -9.51 2.56 0.83
N GLU A 420 -10.22 1.43 0.66
CA GLU A 420 -9.68 0.07 0.81
C GLU A 420 -8.47 -0.19 -0.11
N ILE A 421 -8.42 0.48 -1.27
CA ILE A 421 -7.30 0.50 -2.21
C ILE A 421 -5.96 0.78 -1.50
N ILE A 422 -5.94 1.78 -0.62
CA ILE A 422 -4.73 2.22 0.07
C ILE A 422 -4.29 1.17 1.08
N PHE A 423 -5.23 0.50 1.75
CA PHE A 423 -4.94 -0.55 2.73
C PHE A 423 -4.39 -1.82 2.04
N GLN A 424 -4.96 -2.21 0.90
CA GLN A 424 -4.46 -3.31 0.06
C GLN A 424 -3.05 -3.02 -0.48
N LEU A 425 -2.82 -1.83 -1.04
CA LEU A 425 -1.49 -1.41 -1.49
C LEU A 425 -0.49 -1.34 -0.33
N MET A 426 -0.90 -0.89 0.86
CA MET A 426 -0.07 -0.90 2.07
C MET A 426 0.32 -2.32 2.51
N ALA A 427 -0.58 -3.30 2.41
CA ALA A 427 -0.26 -4.70 2.71
C ALA A 427 0.83 -5.24 1.78
N LEU A 428 0.71 -4.97 0.47
CA LEU A 428 1.74 -5.31 -0.52
C LEU A 428 3.05 -4.57 -0.26
N PHE A 429 3.00 -3.26 -0.01
CA PHE A 429 4.16 -2.40 0.26
C PHE A 429 4.97 -2.87 1.48
N LEU A 430 4.30 -3.20 2.59
CA LEU A 430 4.97 -3.69 3.80
C LEU A 430 5.74 -5.00 3.54
N MET A 431 5.17 -5.91 2.73
CA MET A 431 5.82 -7.17 2.34
C MET A 431 7.01 -6.95 1.40
N LEU A 432 6.84 -6.13 0.35
CA LEU A 432 7.93 -5.80 -0.59
C LEU A 432 9.08 -5.07 0.11
N SER A 433 8.76 -4.10 0.97
CA SER A 433 9.75 -3.34 1.75
C SER A 433 10.53 -4.22 2.71
N LYS A 434 9.90 -5.22 3.35
CA LYS A 434 10.60 -6.17 4.23
C LYS A 434 11.61 -7.02 3.46
N GLN A 435 11.32 -7.35 2.19
CA GLN A 435 12.19 -8.14 1.32
C GLN A 435 13.19 -7.29 0.50
N LYS A 436 13.16 -5.95 0.61
CA LYS A 436 13.96 -5.01 -0.21
C LYS A 436 13.75 -5.21 -1.73
N ASN A 437 12.53 -5.58 -2.13
CA ASN A 437 12.20 -5.82 -3.53
C ASN A 437 12.17 -4.48 -4.31
N PRO A 438 12.73 -4.38 -5.54
CA PRO A 438 12.74 -3.13 -6.31
C PRO A 438 11.35 -2.55 -6.59
N LEU A 439 10.30 -3.38 -6.65
CA LEU A 439 8.91 -2.96 -6.86
C LEU A 439 8.33 -2.14 -5.69
N THR A 440 9.03 -2.08 -4.55
CA THR A 440 8.62 -1.28 -3.37
C THR A 440 8.40 0.19 -3.73
N GLN A 441 9.28 0.78 -4.57
CA GLN A 441 9.13 2.17 -5.01
C GLN A 441 7.84 2.37 -5.82
N LEU A 442 7.58 1.48 -6.77
CA LEU A 442 6.42 1.56 -7.68
C LEU A 442 5.08 1.44 -6.92
N VAL A 443 5.01 0.57 -5.90
CA VAL A 443 3.84 0.48 -5.02
C VAL A 443 3.72 1.71 -4.10
N PHE A 444 4.84 2.21 -3.56
CA PHE A 444 4.85 3.44 -2.74
C PHE A 444 4.35 4.66 -3.52
N GLU A 445 4.78 4.79 -4.79
CA GLU A 445 4.32 5.86 -5.68
C GLU A 445 2.82 5.79 -5.98
N ALA A 446 2.26 4.59 -6.13
CA ALA A 446 0.82 4.39 -6.31
C ALA A 446 0.01 4.70 -5.03
N ILE A 447 0.56 4.41 -3.84
CA ILE A 447 -0.05 4.80 -2.56
C ILE A 447 -0.13 6.31 -2.45
N LEU A 448 0.94 7.04 -2.81
CA LEU A 448 0.95 8.50 -2.82
C LEU A 448 -0.09 9.11 -3.75
N ASP A 449 -0.27 8.55 -4.95
CA ASP A 449 -1.24 9.07 -5.93
C ASP A 449 -2.69 8.84 -5.47
N ASN A 450 -2.98 7.69 -4.86
CA ASN A 450 -4.31 7.38 -4.33
C ASN A 450 -4.62 8.12 -3.01
N LEU A 451 -3.64 8.39 -2.14
CA LEU A 451 -3.83 9.19 -0.92
C LEU A 451 -4.33 10.61 -1.21
N ALA A 452 -3.98 11.18 -2.36
CA ALA A 452 -4.52 12.48 -2.80
C ALA A 452 -6.03 12.47 -3.05
N LEU A 453 -6.64 11.30 -3.25
CA LEU A 453 -8.09 11.13 -3.44
C LEU A 453 -8.83 10.89 -2.10
N HIS A 454 -8.11 10.50 -1.03
CA HIS A 454 -8.71 10.14 0.26
C HIS A 454 -8.12 10.93 1.45
N PRO A 455 -8.33 12.26 1.54
CA PRO A 455 -7.72 13.10 2.58
C PRO A 455 -8.02 12.67 4.02
N MET A 456 -9.18 12.06 4.27
CA MET A 456 -9.61 11.59 5.60
C MET A 456 -8.64 10.57 6.22
N LEU A 457 -7.88 9.83 5.41
CA LEU A 457 -6.88 8.86 5.89
C LEU A 457 -5.61 9.53 6.44
N LEU A 458 -5.39 10.81 6.15
CA LEU A 458 -4.24 11.58 6.63
C LEU A 458 -4.38 11.99 8.11
N GLU A 459 -5.55 11.77 8.73
CA GLU A 459 -5.72 11.82 10.18
C GLU A 459 -5.04 10.63 10.89
N ASP A 460 -4.75 9.52 10.18
CA ASP A 460 -4.10 8.36 10.78
C ASP A 460 -2.57 8.55 10.86
N GLU A 461 -2.12 9.00 12.03
CA GLU A 461 -0.69 9.14 12.32
C GLU A 461 0.11 7.84 12.12
N LYS A 462 -0.47 6.65 12.28
CA LYS A 462 0.28 5.38 12.11
C LYS A 462 0.58 5.14 10.64
N LEU A 463 -0.39 5.37 9.76
CA LEU A 463 -0.21 5.30 8.31
C LEU A 463 0.91 6.27 7.87
N ILE A 464 0.83 7.54 8.28
CA ILE A 464 1.87 8.54 7.96
C ILE A 464 3.23 8.14 8.53
N ARG A 465 3.30 7.64 9.78
CA ARG A 465 4.55 7.16 10.39
C ARG A 465 5.14 5.95 9.65
N GLN A 466 4.33 5.08 9.02
CA GLN A 466 4.83 3.99 8.19
C GLN A 466 5.42 4.50 6.87
N LEU A 467 4.72 5.41 6.18
CA LEU A 467 5.22 6.01 4.94
C LEU A 467 6.53 6.78 5.16
N ARG A 468 6.65 7.51 6.29
CA ARG A 468 7.89 8.21 6.70
C ARG A 468 9.08 7.30 7.00
N LYS A 469 8.86 6.01 7.33
CA LYS A 469 9.95 5.06 7.63
C LYS A 469 10.65 4.52 6.39
N TYR A 470 10.08 4.69 5.20
CA TYR A 470 10.67 4.22 3.96
C TYR A 470 11.87 5.10 3.56
N PRO A 471 13.10 4.55 3.35
CA PRO A 471 14.29 5.36 3.14
C PRO A 471 14.19 6.35 1.97
N ASP A 472 13.61 5.93 0.85
CA ASP A 472 13.47 6.75 -0.36
C ASP A 472 12.24 7.68 -0.34
N CYS A 473 11.39 7.61 0.69
CA CYS A 473 10.19 8.45 0.85
C CYS A 473 10.48 9.93 0.57
N GLY A 474 11.57 10.44 1.16
CA GLY A 474 11.96 11.84 0.95
C GLY A 474 12.34 12.16 -0.48
N LYS A 475 13.12 11.30 -1.14
CA LYS A 475 13.56 11.49 -2.53
C LYS A 475 12.40 11.42 -3.51
N ILE A 476 11.49 10.46 -3.33
CA ILE A 476 10.32 10.24 -4.18
C ILE A 476 9.34 11.42 -4.05
N ILE A 477 9.06 11.87 -2.82
CA ILE A 477 8.19 13.04 -2.59
C ILE A 477 8.79 14.28 -3.24
N ASP A 478 10.09 14.53 -3.08
CA ASP A 478 10.74 15.71 -3.66
C ASP A 478 10.71 15.66 -5.20
N GLN A 479 10.92 14.47 -5.80
CA GLN A 479 10.82 14.23 -7.25
C GLN A 479 9.39 14.43 -7.78
N LYS A 480 8.37 13.78 -7.19
CA LYS A 480 6.96 13.94 -7.60
C LYS A 480 6.47 15.38 -7.38
N SER A 481 6.88 16.02 -6.30
CA SER A 481 6.60 17.45 -6.06
C SER A 481 7.20 18.33 -7.16
N GLY A 482 8.43 18.04 -7.61
CA GLY A 482 9.06 18.72 -8.73
C GLY A 482 8.27 18.55 -10.03
N ALA A 483 7.88 17.32 -10.37
CA ALA A 483 7.11 17.01 -11.58
C ALA A 483 5.75 17.71 -11.61
N ILE A 484 4.99 17.69 -10.51
CA ILE A 484 3.68 18.37 -10.39
C ILE A 484 3.84 19.89 -10.59
N LYS A 485 4.85 20.50 -9.96
CA LYS A 485 5.14 21.93 -10.09
C LYS A 485 5.54 22.31 -11.53
N GLN A 486 6.29 21.44 -12.22
CA GLN A 486 6.62 21.61 -13.63
C GLN A 486 5.40 21.46 -14.54
N GLN A 487 4.53 20.48 -14.29
CA GLN A 487 3.30 20.27 -15.06
C GLN A 487 2.36 21.47 -14.96
N LEU A 488 2.14 22.01 -13.76
CA LEU A 488 1.32 23.22 -13.60
C LEU A 488 1.95 24.42 -14.32
N ASN A 489 3.25 24.66 -14.17
CA ASN A 489 3.93 25.74 -14.88
C ASN A 489 3.83 25.59 -16.42
N ALA A 490 3.93 24.36 -16.94
CA ALA A 490 3.76 24.08 -18.36
C ALA A 490 2.31 24.32 -18.82
N CYS A 491 1.31 23.98 -18.00
CA CYS A 491 -0.09 24.28 -18.26
C CYS A 491 -0.34 25.80 -18.31
N ILE A 492 0.16 26.56 -17.31
CA ILE A 492 0.09 28.02 -17.28
C ILE A 492 0.71 28.61 -18.55
N ILE A 493 1.92 28.19 -18.93
CA ILE A 493 2.61 28.69 -20.14
C ILE A 493 1.81 28.37 -21.39
N ALA A 494 1.38 27.12 -21.58
CA ALA A 494 0.62 26.71 -22.77
C ALA A 494 -0.65 27.56 -22.93
N GLN A 495 -1.46 27.64 -21.87
CA GLN A 495 -2.76 28.32 -21.88
C GLN A 495 -2.66 29.85 -21.90
N ALA A 496 -1.66 30.44 -21.23
CA ALA A 496 -1.43 31.89 -21.27
C ALA A 496 -0.80 32.38 -22.59
N SER A 497 -0.12 31.49 -23.34
CA SER A 497 0.51 31.83 -24.63
C SER A 497 -0.44 31.87 -25.83
N GLU A 498 -1.69 31.41 -25.67
CA GLU A 498 -2.69 31.47 -26.74
C GLU A 498 -3.03 32.92 -27.10
N SER A 499 -3.32 33.18 -28.38
CA SER A 499 -3.54 34.55 -28.91
C SER A 499 -4.77 35.27 -28.35
N THR A 500 -5.66 34.54 -27.68
CA THR A 500 -6.85 35.06 -27.01
C THR A 500 -7.01 34.31 -25.69
N PHE A 501 -6.74 34.96 -24.57
CA PHE A 501 -6.93 34.37 -23.24
C PHE A 501 -8.41 34.47 -22.85
N THR A 502 -9.06 33.33 -22.59
CA THR A 502 -10.49 33.26 -22.25
C THR A 502 -10.73 32.53 -20.93
N SER A 503 -11.96 32.59 -20.41
CA SER A 503 -12.34 31.83 -19.21
C SER A 503 -12.11 30.33 -19.34
N HIS A 504 -12.17 29.76 -20.56
CA HIS A 504 -11.84 28.35 -20.76
C HIS A 504 -10.36 28.05 -20.45
N ASN A 505 -9.45 28.92 -20.90
CA ASN A 505 -8.02 28.79 -20.64
C ASN A 505 -7.71 28.92 -19.14
N TYR A 506 -8.32 29.89 -18.46
CA TYR A 506 -8.17 30.05 -17.01
C TYR A 506 -8.71 28.83 -16.24
N ASN A 507 -9.89 28.32 -16.59
CA ASN A 507 -10.48 27.16 -15.91
C ASN A 507 -9.57 25.91 -16.02
N LEU A 508 -8.95 25.66 -17.18
CA LEU A 508 -7.98 24.57 -17.35
C LEU A 508 -6.74 24.73 -16.45
N ILE A 509 -6.27 25.96 -16.25
CA ILE A 509 -5.19 26.27 -15.31
C ILE A 509 -5.65 26.04 -13.87
N GLU A 510 -6.86 26.49 -13.51
CA GLU A 510 -7.42 26.37 -12.17
C GLU A 510 -7.70 24.91 -11.77
N ASP A 511 -8.27 24.10 -12.66
CA ASP A 511 -8.44 22.65 -12.49
C ASP A 511 -7.09 21.94 -12.27
N THR A 512 -6.09 22.27 -13.09
CA THR A 512 -4.72 21.74 -12.96
C THR A 512 -4.09 22.16 -11.62
N TRP A 513 -4.33 23.40 -11.18
CA TRP A 513 -3.82 23.94 -9.93
C TRP A 513 -4.49 23.31 -8.71
N LEU A 514 -5.80 23.06 -8.74
CA LEU A 514 -6.54 22.40 -7.67
C LEU A 514 -6.04 20.96 -7.44
N ASP A 515 -5.87 20.19 -8.52
CA ASP A 515 -5.31 18.84 -8.42
C ASP A 515 -3.84 18.85 -7.93
N ALA A 516 -3.01 19.75 -8.45
CA ALA A 516 -1.63 19.93 -8.00
C ALA A 516 -1.55 20.30 -6.52
N THR A 517 -2.38 21.25 -6.05
CA THR A 517 -2.41 21.71 -4.65
C THR A 517 -2.87 20.62 -3.70
N ARG A 518 -3.89 19.84 -4.09
CA ARG A 518 -4.36 18.66 -3.35
C ARG A 518 -3.23 17.64 -3.15
N LYS A 519 -2.54 17.25 -4.23
CA LYS A 519 -1.41 16.30 -4.18
C LYS A 519 -0.24 16.83 -3.36
N LEU A 520 0.15 18.10 -3.54
CA LEU A 520 1.24 18.73 -2.79
C LEU A 520 0.92 18.84 -1.29
N THR A 521 -0.34 19.03 -0.91
CA THR A 521 -0.77 19.09 0.51
C THR A 521 -0.63 17.72 1.18
N VAL A 522 -1.01 16.63 0.49
CA VAL A 522 -0.76 15.25 0.96
C VAL A 522 0.73 15.00 1.17
N PHE A 523 1.56 15.46 0.23
CA PHE A 523 3.00 15.32 0.31
C PHE A 523 3.60 16.10 1.48
N ASP A 524 3.14 17.33 1.73
CA ASP A 524 3.53 18.16 2.89
C ASP A 524 3.20 17.48 4.24
N LEU A 525 2.04 16.83 4.33
CA LEU A 525 1.62 16.08 5.53
C LEU A 525 2.50 14.85 5.77
N ILE A 526 2.97 14.17 4.72
CA ILE A 526 3.90 13.04 4.85
C ILE A 526 5.33 13.52 5.13
N LYS A 527 5.85 14.50 4.40
CA LYS A 527 7.16 15.12 4.61
C LYS A 527 7.10 16.61 4.26
N PRO A 528 7.16 17.51 5.25
CA PRO A 528 7.09 18.96 5.02
C PRO A 528 8.10 19.44 3.97
N GLN A 529 7.58 20.11 2.95
CA GLN A 529 8.32 20.68 1.83
C GLN A 529 8.56 22.19 2.05
N ALA A 530 9.38 22.78 1.18
CA ALA A 530 9.38 24.22 1.01
C ALA A 530 8.01 24.68 0.48
N LYS A 531 7.43 25.71 1.13
CA LYS A 531 6.14 26.30 0.74
C LYS A 531 6.10 26.56 -0.77
N PHE A 532 5.08 26.04 -1.41
CA PHE A 532 4.86 26.28 -2.83
C PHE A 532 4.34 27.72 -3.04
N ASN A 533 4.80 28.38 -4.10
CA ASN A 533 4.56 29.82 -4.30
C ASN A 533 3.15 30.13 -4.81
N LEU A 534 2.42 29.13 -5.29
CA LEU A 534 1.04 29.24 -5.79
C LEU A 534 0.08 28.56 -4.79
N ASN A 535 0.15 28.92 -3.52
CA ASN A 535 -0.68 28.30 -2.47
C ASN A 535 -2.08 28.92 -2.31
N ASN A 536 -2.39 30.01 -3.03
CA ASN A 536 -3.71 30.63 -3.07
C ASN A 536 -4.09 31.04 -4.51
N LYS A 537 -5.39 31.22 -4.77
CA LYS A 537 -5.90 31.56 -6.10
C LYS A 537 -5.32 32.86 -6.65
N TYR A 538 -5.09 33.86 -5.79
CA TYR A 538 -4.57 35.16 -6.22
C TYR A 538 -3.12 35.07 -6.71
N ALA A 539 -2.27 34.22 -6.11
CA ALA A 539 -0.93 33.96 -6.61
C ALA A 539 -0.95 33.18 -7.94
N LEU A 540 -1.88 32.24 -8.13
CA LEU A 540 -2.08 31.56 -9.41
C LEU A 540 -2.48 32.56 -10.51
N GLN A 541 -3.49 33.38 -10.25
CA GLN A 541 -4.00 34.39 -11.19
C GLN A 541 -2.91 35.41 -11.54
N ALA A 542 -2.19 35.93 -10.56
CA ALA A 542 -1.09 36.87 -10.79
C ALA A 542 0.08 36.25 -11.54
N LYS A 543 0.42 34.97 -11.27
CA LYS A 543 1.42 34.24 -12.05
C LYS A 543 0.96 33.98 -13.49
N THR A 544 -0.33 33.74 -13.69
CA THR A 544 -0.91 33.57 -15.02
C THR A 544 -0.88 34.87 -15.80
N ALA A 545 -1.19 36.01 -15.17
CA ALA A 545 -1.06 37.35 -15.74
C ALA A 545 0.40 37.68 -16.11
N GLU A 546 1.36 37.38 -15.22
CA GLU A 546 2.79 37.55 -15.48
C GLU A 546 3.24 36.76 -16.72
N VAL A 547 2.83 35.49 -16.83
CA VAL A 547 3.20 34.64 -17.97
C VAL A 547 2.50 35.10 -19.25
N ALA A 548 1.22 35.48 -19.21
CA ALA A 548 0.51 36.06 -20.34
C ALA A 548 1.20 37.36 -20.82
N PHE A 549 1.59 38.24 -19.90
CA PHE A 549 2.34 39.45 -20.22
C PHE A 549 3.72 39.13 -20.83
N LEU A 550 4.45 38.15 -20.30
CA LEU A 550 5.74 37.71 -20.87
C LEU A 550 5.60 37.09 -22.27
N CYS A 551 4.45 36.50 -22.60
CA CYS A 551 4.16 35.96 -23.94
C CYS A 551 3.73 37.04 -24.94
N HIS A 552 2.87 37.98 -24.54
CA HIS A 552 2.22 38.94 -25.45
C HIS A 552 2.87 40.34 -25.46
N GLY A 553 3.66 40.66 -24.44
CA GLY A 553 4.32 41.95 -24.26
C GLY A 553 3.32 43.11 -24.25
N ASP A 554 3.56 44.12 -25.11
CA ASP A 554 2.70 45.30 -25.24
C ASP A 554 1.28 44.99 -25.76
N HIS A 555 1.01 43.77 -26.24
CA HIS A 555 -0.32 43.33 -26.67
C HIS A 555 -1.15 42.69 -25.55
N PHE A 556 -0.62 42.62 -24.32
CA PHE A 556 -1.37 42.09 -23.17
C PHE A 556 -2.53 43.03 -22.77
N ASP A 557 -3.77 42.59 -23.01
CA ASP A 557 -4.97 43.30 -22.58
C ASP A 557 -5.37 42.89 -21.16
N LEU A 558 -5.13 43.80 -20.21
CA LEU A 558 -5.50 43.64 -18.81
C LEU A 558 -7.01 43.43 -18.62
N ASN A 559 -7.87 44.08 -19.41
CA ASN A 559 -9.32 43.97 -19.24
C ASN A 559 -9.80 42.60 -19.69
N ALA A 560 -9.37 42.15 -20.88
CA ALA A 560 -9.70 40.83 -21.39
C ALA A 560 -9.20 39.71 -20.44
N PHE A 561 -8.03 39.89 -19.83
CA PHE A 561 -7.53 38.97 -18.81
C PHE A 561 -8.41 38.95 -17.56
N ILE A 562 -8.81 40.10 -17.02
CA ILE A 562 -9.68 40.19 -15.83
C ILE A 562 -11.09 39.64 -16.12
N ASP A 563 -11.65 39.92 -17.29
CA ASP A 563 -12.94 39.39 -17.74
C ASP A 563 -12.91 37.86 -17.84
N ALA A 564 -11.79 37.28 -18.32
CA ALA A 564 -11.61 35.83 -18.37
C ALA A 564 -11.75 35.17 -16.98
N LEU A 565 -11.27 35.82 -15.90
CA LEU A 565 -11.36 35.30 -14.53
C LEU A 565 -12.79 35.24 -13.97
N SER A 566 -13.79 35.82 -14.63
CA SER A 566 -15.22 35.74 -14.26
C SER A 566 -15.51 36.16 -12.80
N LEU A 567 -14.87 37.24 -12.34
CA LEU A 567 -14.88 37.67 -10.94
C LEU A 567 -16.27 38.15 -10.47
N PRO A 568 -16.58 38.02 -9.16
CA PRO A 568 -17.80 38.54 -8.57
C PRO A 568 -17.86 40.09 -8.63
N PRO A 569 -19.07 40.69 -8.60
CA PRO A 569 -19.24 42.14 -8.64
C PRO A 569 -18.58 42.84 -7.44
N VAL A 570 -18.08 44.05 -7.68
CA VAL A 570 -17.34 44.84 -6.69
C VAL A 570 -18.26 45.35 -5.58
N ILE A 571 -17.88 45.07 -4.33
CA ILE A 571 -18.52 45.57 -3.10
C ILE A 571 -17.66 46.72 -2.58
N ALA A 572 -18.27 47.87 -2.27
CA ALA A 572 -17.54 49.11 -1.99
C ALA A 572 -16.83 49.13 -0.61
N ASP A 573 -17.43 48.51 0.40
CA ASP A 573 -16.99 48.64 1.80
C ASP A 573 -15.84 47.68 2.19
N GLU A 574 -15.61 46.62 1.40
CA GLU A 574 -14.58 45.60 1.65
C GLU A 574 -13.55 45.53 0.51
N VAL A 575 -12.51 44.69 0.65
CA VAL A 575 -11.57 44.40 -0.46
C VAL A 575 -12.21 43.37 -1.37
N SER A 576 -12.78 43.82 -2.48
CA SER A 576 -13.33 42.94 -3.52
C SER A 576 -12.25 42.04 -4.15
N GLU A 577 -12.65 40.92 -4.74
CA GLU A 577 -11.71 40.05 -5.46
C GLU A 577 -11.06 40.77 -6.65
N TYR A 578 -11.81 41.66 -7.31
CA TYR A 578 -11.34 42.54 -8.37
C TYR A 578 -10.24 43.51 -7.89
N GLU A 579 -10.46 44.22 -6.77
CA GLU A 579 -9.41 45.05 -6.15
C GLU A 579 -8.19 44.18 -5.80
N ARG A 580 -8.43 42.97 -5.26
CA ARG A 580 -7.35 42.10 -4.82
C ARG A 580 -6.48 41.59 -5.96
N ILE A 581 -7.06 41.13 -7.07
CA ILE A 581 -6.27 40.64 -8.19
C ILE A 581 -5.51 41.77 -8.88
N LEU A 582 -6.10 42.96 -9.01
CA LEU A 582 -5.39 44.14 -9.54
C LEU A 582 -4.14 44.43 -8.72
N VAL A 583 -4.23 44.39 -7.39
CA VAL A 583 -3.08 44.59 -6.48
C VAL A 583 -2.00 43.51 -6.63
N GLU A 584 -2.35 42.24 -6.88
CA GLU A 584 -1.33 41.22 -7.16
C GLU A 584 -0.70 41.40 -8.54
N ILE A 585 -1.49 41.60 -9.60
CA ILE A 585 -0.96 41.84 -10.95
C ILE A 585 -0.04 43.05 -10.94
N PHE A 586 -0.41 44.12 -10.23
CA PHE A 586 0.39 45.33 -10.06
C PHE A 586 1.72 45.04 -9.35
N ALA A 587 1.74 44.15 -8.36
CA ALA A 587 2.96 43.75 -7.69
C ALA A 587 3.89 42.92 -8.61
N VAL A 588 3.35 42.10 -9.51
CA VAL A 588 4.13 41.16 -10.31
C VAL A 588 4.60 41.74 -11.66
N ILE A 589 3.77 42.54 -12.36
CA ILE A 589 4.11 43.06 -13.70
C ILE A 589 4.81 44.42 -13.58
N ASP A 590 6.10 44.47 -13.92
CA ASP A 590 6.85 45.72 -14.06
C ASP A 590 6.76 46.29 -15.49
N ASN A 591 5.64 46.95 -15.78
CA ASN A 591 5.41 47.69 -17.02
C ASN A 591 4.68 49.00 -16.72
N GLU A 592 5.13 50.11 -17.31
CA GLU A 592 4.58 51.45 -17.04
C GLU A 592 3.13 51.61 -17.54
N SER A 593 2.80 51.08 -18.74
CA SER A 593 1.46 51.16 -19.31
C SER A 593 0.45 50.39 -18.44
N ILE A 594 0.75 49.14 -18.10
CA ILE A 594 -0.11 48.30 -17.26
C ILE A 594 -0.25 48.89 -15.84
N ARG A 595 0.85 49.40 -15.26
CA ARG A 595 0.82 50.13 -13.98
C ARG A 595 -0.13 51.32 -14.00
N ASN A 596 -0.07 52.17 -15.03
CA ASN A 596 -0.95 53.32 -15.16
C ASN A 596 -2.42 52.92 -15.38
N GLN A 597 -2.68 51.81 -16.08
CA GLN A 597 -4.03 51.24 -16.21
C GLN A 597 -4.57 50.74 -14.86
N ILE A 598 -3.77 50.01 -14.08
CA ILE A 598 -4.19 49.47 -12.78
C ILE A 598 -4.46 50.59 -11.77
N ILE A 599 -3.58 51.61 -11.67
CA ILE A 599 -3.80 52.77 -10.80
C ILE A 599 -5.15 53.42 -11.13
N LYS A 600 -5.42 53.66 -12.42
CA LYS A 600 -6.70 54.22 -12.89
C LYS A 600 -7.90 53.36 -12.51
N GLN A 601 -7.80 52.03 -12.61
CA GLN A 601 -8.89 51.10 -12.24
C GLN A 601 -9.13 51.02 -10.73
N LEU A 602 -8.07 51.11 -9.91
CA LEU A 602 -8.18 51.16 -8.45
C LEU A 602 -8.86 52.45 -7.97
N GLU A 603 -8.50 53.60 -8.56
CA GLU A 603 -8.97 54.92 -8.12
C GLU A 603 -10.35 55.31 -8.71
N SER A 604 -10.78 54.66 -9.80
CA SER A 604 -12.07 54.90 -10.46
C SER A 604 -13.20 54.02 -9.90
N PRO A 605 -14.49 54.35 -10.15
CA PRO A 605 -15.57 53.38 -9.99
C PRO A 605 -15.31 52.12 -10.83
N PRO A 606 -15.61 50.91 -10.33
CA PRO A 606 -16.36 50.63 -9.10
C PRO A 606 -15.52 50.51 -7.81
N VAL A 607 -14.18 50.62 -7.86
CA VAL A 607 -13.30 50.35 -6.71
C VAL A 607 -13.08 51.57 -5.81
N GLN A 608 -12.84 52.75 -6.39
CA GLN A 608 -12.65 54.04 -5.68
C GLN A 608 -11.65 54.03 -4.51
N ARG A 609 -10.63 53.18 -4.57
CA ARG A 609 -9.60 53.06 -3.54
C ARG A 609 -8.51 54.11 -3.78
N LEU A 610 -8.44 55.14 -2.95
CA LEU A 610 -7.40 56.19 -3.02
C LEU A 610 -6.19 55.92 -2.10
N ASN A 611 -6.34 55.06 -1.09
CA ASN A 611 -5.28 54.73 -0.12
C ASN A 611 -4.61 53.37 -0.37
N TRP A 612 -4.57 52.91 -1.62
CA TRP A 612 -4.05 51.60 -2.03
C TRP A 612 -2.56 51.40 -1.71
N VAL A 613 -1.79 52.48 -1.57
CA VAL A 613 -0.35 52.45 -1.19
C VAL A 613 -0.15 51.98 0.26
N GLU A 614 -0.92 52.55 1.19
CA GLU A 614 -0.81 52.30 2.63
C GLU A 614 -1.56 51.03 3.08
N LYS A 615 -2.62 50.67 2.34
CA LYS A 615 -3.50 49.55 2.68
C LYS A 615 -2.76 48.21 2.62
N GLU A 616 -2.98 47.38 3.64
CA GLU A 616 -2.42 46.04 3.69
C GLU A 616 -3.35 44.99 3.05
N TYR A 617 -2.77 44.13 2.22
CA TYR A 617 -3.41 43.03 1.53
C TYR A 617 -2.69 41.73 1.99
N GLU A 618 -3.35 40.92 2.82
CA GLU A 618 -2.72 39.80 3.58
C GLU A 618 -1.51 40.25 4.45
N GLY A 619 -1.64 41.36 5.19
CA GLY A 619 -0.59 41.85 6.11
C GLY A 619 0.66 42.42 5.41
N LYS A 620 0.52 42.75 4.11
CA LYS A 620 1.57 43.28 3.25
C LYS A 620 1.04 44.49 2.46
N THR A 621 1.77 45.60 2.48
CA THR A 621 1.52 46.72 1.58
C THR A 621 1.99 46.40 0.16
N ILE A 622 1.46 47.12 -0.85
CA ILE A 622 1.87 46.96 -2.25
C ILE A 622 3.40 47.10 -2.43
N PHE A 623 4.06 48.01 -1.70
CA PHE A 623 5.52 48.15 -1.72
C PHE A 623 6.26 46.87 -1.31
N THR A 624 5.79 46.20 -0.25
CA THR A 624 6.39 44.93 0.18
C THR A 624 6.08 43.77 -0.76
N LYS A 625 4.97 43.83 -1.51
CA LYS A 625 4.66 42.86 -2.59
C LYS A 625 5.53 43.10 -3.82
N ALA A 626 5.72 44.35 -4.25
CA ALA A 626 6.63 44.72 -5.34
C ALA A 626 8.06 44.20 -5.09
N ALA A 627 8.56 44.34 -3.85
CA ALA A 627 9.83 43.76 -3.41
C ALA A 627 9.86 42.22 -3.44
N GLN A 628 8.72 41.55 -3.19
CA GLN A 628 8.59 40.09 -3.29
C GLN A 628 8.71 39.56 -4.73
N HIS A 629 8.44 40.40 -5.73
CA HIS A 629 8.41 40.04 -7.15
C HIS A 629 9.46 40.77 -8.01
N ALA A 630 10.35 41.55 -7.40
CA ALA A 630 11.35 42.37 -8.07
C ALA A 630 10.81 43.41 -9.07
N ASN A 631 9.61 43.95 -8.83
CA ASN A 631 9.05 45.04 -9.61
C ASN A 631 9.74 46.36 -9.24
N LEU A 632 10.88 46.64 -9.89
CA LEU A 632 11.74 47.77 -9.59
C LEU A 632 11.07 49.10 -9.93
N GLY A 633 10.32 49.16 -11.03
CA GLY A 633 9.62 50.37 -11.45
C GLY A 633 8.47 50.76 -10.51
N LEU A 634 7.82 49.81 -9.84
CA LEU A 634 6.86 50.10 -8.77
C LEU A 634 7.55 50.46 -7.45
N ILE A 635 8.72 49.89 -7.16
CA ILE A 635 9.54 50.29 -6.01
C ILE A 635 9.96 51.76 -6.17
N THR A 636 10.52 52.15 -7.32
CA THR A 636 10.97 53.54 -7.56
C THR A 636 9.84 54.55 -7.60
N LEU A 637 8.64 54.17 -8.06
CA LEU A 637 7.45 55.04 -7.99
C LEU A 637 7.07 55.40 -6.54
N LEU A 638 7.27 54.47 -5.61
CA LEU A 638 6.78 54.58 -4.23
C LEU A 638 7.89 54.94 -3.21
N GLU A 639 9.17 54.79 -3.56
CA GLU A 639 10.27 54.82 -2.60
C GLU A 639 10.38 56.12 -1.79
N ASP A 640 10.00 57.26 -2.38
CA ASP A 640 9.96 58.56 -1.69
C ASP A 640 8.87 58.65 -0.62
N GLN A 641 7.69 58.05 -0.87
CA GLN A 641 6.51 58.13 -0.01
C GLN A 641 6.53 57.14 1.16
N ILE A 642 7.42 56.14 1.11
CA ILE A 642 7.46 55.03 2.06
C ILE A 642 8.45 55.30 3.22
N ALA A 643 8.06 54.88 4.44
CA ALA A 643 8.85 55.01 5.67
C ALA A 643 10.00 53.97 5.78
N PRO A 644 11.11 54.28 6.50
CA PRO A 644 12.29 53.41 6.61
C PRO A 644 12.00 51.97 7.09
N GLU A 645 11.06 51.78 8.01
CA GLU A 645 10.69 50.47 8.56
C GLU A 645 10.13 49.53 7.47
N ALA A 646 9.44 50.11 6.49
CA ALA A 646 8.90 49.38 5.35
C ALA A 646 9.99 49.02 4.32
N PHE A 647 11.07 49.78 4.20
CA PHE A 647 12.27 49.36 3.43
C PHE A 647 12.89 48.11 4.03
N ASN A 648 13.10 48.09 5.34
CA ASN A 648 13.63 46.92 6.02
C ASN A 648 12.69 45.70 5.87
N LYS A 649 11.35 45.88 5.99
CA LYS A 649 10.34 44.83 5.72
C LYS A 649 10.42 44.35 4.26
N ALA A 650 10.60 45.25 3.30
CA ALA A 650 10.72 44.95 1.87
C ALA A 650 12.01 44.19 1.53
N ILE A 651 13.18 44.61 2.03
CA ILE A 651 14.47 43.92 1.83
C ILE A 651 14.39 42.48 2.36
N ARG A 652 13.85 42.27 3.57
CA ARG A 652 13.65 40.92 4.14
C ARG A 652 12.71 40.06 3.30
N THR A 653 11.68 40.66 2.71
CA THR A 653 10.73 39.96 1.84
C THR A 653 11.37 39.58 0.51
N ALA A 654 12.09 40.51 -0.14
CA ALA A 654 12.84 40.25 -1.37
C ALA A 654 13.89 39.14 -1.18
N ALA A 655 14.68 39.20 -0.10
CA ALA A 655 15.69 38.18 0.22
C ALA A 655 15.09 36.80 0.58
N ARG A 656 13.83 36.74 1.05
CA ARG A 656 13.09 35.48 1.26
C ARG A 656 12.47 34.93 -0.03
N ALA A 657 12.15 35.80 -0.98
CA ALA A 657 11.63 35.46 -2.30
C ALA A 657 12.74 35.29 -3.36
N ASN A 658 14.01 35.34 -2.94
CA ASN A 658 15.21 35.26 -3.80
C ASN A 658 15.30 36.35 -4.89
N GLN A 659 14.64 37.49 -4.66
CA GLN A 659 14.61 38.64 -5.56
C GLN A 659 15.79 39.57 -5.34
N TRP A 660 16.97 39.09 -5.75
CA TRP A 660 18.24 39.73 -5.44
C TRP A 660 18.46 41.08 -6.12
N SER A 661 17.82 41.35 -7.27
CA SER A 661 17.80 42.69 -7.89
C SER A 661 17.09 43.73 -7.02
N ALA A 662 15.96 43.38 -6.40
CA ALA A 662 15.25 44.25 -5.47
C ALA A 662 16.02 44.43 -4.16
N VAL A 663 16.70 43.40 -3.66
CA VAL A 663 17.62 43.54 -2.52
C VAL A 663 18.76 44.51 -2.86
N ASP A 664 19.38 44.36 -4.04
CA ASP A 664 20.48 45.21 -4.50
C ASP A 664 20.06 46.69 -4.64
N HIS A 665 18.85 46.94 -5.17
CA HIS A 665 18.25 48.27 -5.26
C HIS A 665 17.91 48.86 -3.89
N LEU A 666 17.09 48.17 -3.09
CA LEU A 666 16.59 48.66 -1.81
C LEU A 666 17.73 48.92 -0.81
N CYS A 667 18.77 48.08 -0.78
CA CYS A 667 19.93 48.26 0.10
C CYS A 667 20.84 49.44 -0.30
N ARG A 668 20.67 50.04 -1.49
CA ARG A 668 21.37 51.27 -1.92
C ARG A 668 20.62 52.56 -1.58
N ASN A 669 19.34 52.47 -1.25
CA ASN A 669 18.56 53.61 -0.81
C ASN A 669 18.98 54.01 0.62
N ASN A 670 19.16 55.31 0.88
CA ASN A 670 19.62 55.83 2.18
C ASN A 670 18.61 55.62 3.33
N LYS A 671 17.35 55.25 3.02
CA LYS A 671 16.33 54.84 4.00
C LYS A 671 16.55 53.42 4.55
N ALA A 672 17.40 52.59 3.93
CA ALA A 672 17.69 51.25 4.42
C ALA A 672 18.58 51.30 5.69
N GLN A 673 18.08 50.75 6.80
CA GLN A 673 18.76 50.77 8.10
C GLN A 673 18.67 49.38 8.74
N LEU A 674 19.39 48.41 8.20
CA LEU A 674 19.35 47.03 8.68
C LEU A 674 19.98 46.90 10.07
N THR A 675 19.28 46.23 10.99
CA THR A 675 19.89 45.77 12.25
C THR A 675 20.85 44.61 12.00
N GLN A 676 21.79 44.36 12.93
CA GLN A 676 22.78 43.28 12.78
C GLN A 676 22.14 41.90 12.55
N ASP A 677 21.06 41.56 13.27
CA ASP A 677 20.34 40.30 13.09
C ASP A 677 19.70 40.16 11.69
N GLU A 678 19.20 41.25 11.14
CA GLU A 678 18.62 41.29 9.79
C GLU A 678 19.70 41.17 8.72
N LEU A 679 20.79 41.93 8.88
CA LEU A 679 21.99 41.89 8.05
C LEU A 679 22.56 40.47 7.99
N GLU A 680 22.73 39.83 9.15
CA GLU A 680 23.17 38.45 9.29
C GLU A 680 22.26 37.45 8.56
N LYS A 681 20.94 37.62 8.65
CA LYS A 681 19.95 36.77 7.96
C LYS A 681 19.97 36.96 6.45
N ILE A 682 20.20 38.19 5.98
CA ILE A 682 20.32 38.50 4.54
C ILE A 682 21.63 37.94 3.99
N ILE A 683 22.77 38.15 4.67
CA ILE A 683 24.08 37.61 4.26
C ILE A 683 24.05 36.07 4.22
N PHE A 684 23.42 35.42 5.20
CA PHE A 684 23.25 33.95 5.18
C PHE A 684 22.51 33.47 3.93
N ARG A 685 21.37 34.09 3.57
CA ARG A 685 20.62 33.75 2.36
C ARG A 685 21.35 34.13 1.07
N ALA A 686 22.08 35.23 1.09
CA ALA A 686 22.90 35.66 -0.03
C ALA A 686 24.04 34.64 -0.28
N ALA A 687 24.59 34.04 0.78
CA ALA A 687 25.57 32.96 0.69
C ALA A 687 24.96 31.65 0.18
N GLU A 688 23.78 31.29 0.68
CA GLU A 688 22.94 30.17 0.20
C GLU A 688 22.69 30.25 -1.32
N HIS A 689 22.42 31.46 -1.84
CA HIS A 689 22.11 31.71 -3.25
C HIS A 689 23.26 32.32 -4.09
N GLY A 690 24.51 32.27 -3.62
CA GLY A 690 25.69 32.66 -4.41
C GLY A 690 25.88 34.16 -4.69
N GLN A 691 25.17 35.03 -3.99
CA GLN A 691 25.03 36.47 -4.28
C GLN A 691 26.21 37.30 -3.76
N LEU A 692 27.41 36.98 -4.26
CA LEU A 692 28.67 37.57 -3.82
C LEU A 692 28.71 39.11 -3.90
N LYS A 693 28.05 39.72 -4.90
CA LYS A 693 27.96 41.19 -5.03
C LYS A 693 27.25 41.82 -3.83
N ILE A 694 26.14 41.23 -3.40
CA ILE A 694 25.32 41.71 -2.28
C ILE A 694 26.06 41.47 -0.96
N ILE A 695 26.71 40.32 -0.78
CA ILE A 695 27.55 40.05 0.39
C ILE A 695 28.64 41.12 0.52
N LYS A 696 29.42 41.37 -0.54
CA LYS A 696 30.47 42.40 -0.54
C LYS A 696 29.93 43.80 -0.23
N TYR A 697 28.82 44.17 -0.86
CA TYR A 697 28.17 45.46 -0.60
C TYR A 697 27.75 45.60 0.86
N LEU A 698 27.08 44.59 1.42
CA LEU A 698 26.55 44.62 2.78
C LEU A 698 27.67 44.65 3.84
N LEU A 699 28.70 43.82 3.69
CA LEU A 699 29.86 43.83 4.60
C LEU A 699 30.54 45.21 4.61
N ASN A 700 30.83 45.77 3.43
CA ASN A 700 31.54 47.05 3.30
C ASN A 700 30.70 48.27 3.75
N THR A 701 29.39 48.26 3.51
CA THR A 701 28.51 49.42 3.78
C THR A 701 28.14 49.52 5.26
N TYR A 702 28.02 48.39 5.94
CA TYR A 702 27.63 48.32 7.35
C TYR A 702 28.83 48.10 8.31
N ASP A 703 30.06 48.05 7.78
CA ASP A 703 31.30 47.73 8.51
C ASP A 703 31.15 46.46 9.39
N TYR A 704 30.48 45.45 8.84
CA TYR A 704 30.09 44.25 9.58
C TYR A 704 31.07 43.11 9.33
N GLU A 705 31.74 42.65 10.39
CA GLU A 705 32.57 41.46 10.36
C GLU A 705 31.86 40.25 11.02
N PRO A 706 31.60 39.15 10.28
CA PRO A 706 30.95 37.97 10.83
C PRO A 706 31.84 37.26 11.87
N SER A 707 31.32 37.04 13.08
CA SER A 707 32.00 36.20 14.08
C SER A 707 32.30 34.79 13.54
N PRO A 708 33.36 34.10 14.01
CA PRO A 708 33.72 32.77 13.50
C PRO A 708 32.57 31.75 13.54
N THR A 709 31.73 31.79 14.58
CA THR A 709 30.53 30.94 14.70
C THR A 709 29.50 31.26 13.62
N LYS A 710 29.29 32.54 13.30
CA LYS A 710 28.38 32.94 12.22
C LYS A 710 28.96 32.61 10.86
N LEU A 711 30.27 32.80 10.68
CA LEU A 711 30.98 32.45 9.45
C LEU A 711 30.89 30.96 9.13
N ILE A 712 30.96 30.06 10.14
CA ILE A 712 30.64 28.63 9.95
C ILE A 712 29.24 28.45 9.35
N SER A 713 28.21 29.14 9.88
CA SER A 713 26.84 29.00 9.35
C SER A 713 26.69 29.50 7.91
N ILE A 714 27.33 30.63 7.58
CA ILE A 714 27.34 31.25 6.25
C ILE A 714 28.07 30.34 5.25
N LEU A 715 29.27 29.87 5.59
CA LEU A 715 30.05 28.95 4.77
C LEU A 715 29.31 27.61 4.60
N ASN A 716 28.68 27.07 5.65
CA ASN A 716 27.93 25.83 5.53
C ASN A 716 26.74 25.96 4.57
N ALA A 717 25.99 27.08 4.61
CA ALA A 717 24.90 27.33 3.66
C ALA A 717 25.39 27.45 2.21
N ALA A 718 26.55 28.10 2.00
CA ALA A 718 27.21 28.17 0.70
C ALA A 718 27.68 26.78 0.23
N ILE A 719 28.25 25.96 1.13
CA ILE A 719 28.66 24.58 0.83
C ILE A 719 27.45 23.72 0.45
N THR A 720 26.34 23.80 1.20
CA THR A 720 25.10 23.07 0.91
C THR A 720 24.56 23.33 -0.50
N ASN A 721 24.77 24.54 -1.03
CA ASN A 721 24.27 24.97 -2.33
C ASN A 721 25.37 25.11 -3.40
N ASN A 722 26.54 24.50 -3.19
CA ASN A 722 27.70 24.50 -4.09
C ASN A 722 28.20 25.91 -4.54
N GLN A 723 28.15 26.89 -3.64
CA GLN A 723 28.46 28.30 -3.94
C GLN A 723 29.95 28.62 -3.78
N LEU A 724 30.79 27.98 -4.62
CA LEU A 724 32.27 28.08 -4.59
C LEU A 724 32.78 29.53 -4.49
N ASN A 725 32.22 30.45 -5.28
CA ASN A 725 32.63 31.87 -5.31
C ASN A 725 32.47 32.59 -3.97
N VAL A 726 31.48 32.22 -3.15
CA VAL A 726 31.25 32.80 -1.82
C VAL A 726 32.28 32.27 -0.83
N ILE A 727 32.57 30.97 -0.89
CA ILE A 727 33.55 30.31 -0.04
C ILE A 727 34.96 30.83 -0.35
N GLN A 728 35.32 30.91 -1.62
CA GLN A 728 36.62 31.45 -2.06
C GLN A 728 36.80 32.92 -1.65
N PHE A 729 35.74 33.73 -1.66
CA PHE A 729 35.80 35.08 -1.12
C PHE A 729 36.17 35.09 0.37
N PHE A 730 35.39 34.41 1.22
CA PHE A 730 35.67 34.38 2.66
C PHE A 730 37.02 33.73 3.02
N TYR A 731 37.46 32.69 2.31
CA TYR A 731 38.79 32.09 2.53
C TYR A 731 39.95 33.00 2.11
N ASN A 732 39.71 33.97 1.22
CA ASN A 732 40.74 34.90 0.74
C ASN A 732 40.72 36.28 1.44
N SER A 733 39.67 36.61 2.20
CA SER A 733 39.46 37.97 2.72
C SER A 733 38.88 38.06 4.14
N SER A 734 38.89 36.96 4.92
CA SER A 734 38.40 36.97 6.30
C SER A 734 39.50 36.57 7.27
N ASP A 735 39.96 37.52 8.08
CA ASP A 735 40.95 37.26 9.13
C ASP A 735 40.37 36.42 10.28
N ASN A 736 39.04 36.42 10.44
CA ASN A 736 38.28 35.68 11.45
C ASN A 736 37.73 34.31 10.97
N LEU A 737 38.51 33.58 10.16
CA LEU A 737 38.14 32.23 9.70
C LEU A 737 37.89 31.24 10.86
N PRO A 738 37.04 30.21 10.67
CA PRO A 738 36.70 29.26 11.72
C PRO A 738 37.90 28.53 12.34
N ASN A 739 37.77 28.13 13.60
CA ASN A 739 38.74 27.24 14.23
C ASN A 739 38.78 25.85 13.56
N GLN A 740 39.82 25.05 13.86
CA GLN A 740 40.04 23.73 13.25
C GLN A 740 38.83 22.79 13.31
N SER A 741 38.01 22.85 14.37
CA SER A 741 36.78 22.06 14.47
C SER A 741 35.73 22.53 13.46
N GLY A 742 35.57 23.84 13.29
CA GLY A 742 34.74 24.45 12.24
C GLY A 742 35.22 24.09 10.83
N ILE A 743 36.52 24.24 10.55
CA ILE A 743 37.12 23.87 9.26
C ILE A 743 36.89 22.39 8.93
N ASN A 744 37.14 21.48 9.88
CA ASN A 744 36.91 20.05 9.69
C ASN A 744 35.42 19.76 9.40
N LYS A 745 34.48 20.43 10.09
CA LYS A 745 33.03 20.28 9.84
C LYS A 745 32.64 20.73 8.42
N LEU A 746 33.10 21.91 8.00
CA LEU A 746 32.84 22.45 6.67
C LEU A 746 33.42 21.54 5.57
N PHE A 747 34.65 21.07 5.75
CA PHE A 747 35.29 20.13 4.83
C PHE A 747 34.53 18.80 4.74
N HIS A 748 34.10 18.22 5.86
CA HIS A 748 33.29 16.99 5.86
C HIS A 748 31.94 17.20 5.18
N ALA A 749 31.25 18.32 5.43
CA ALA A 749 29.99 18.65 4.75
C ALA A 749 30.16 18.76 3.21
N ALA A 750 31.26 19.35 2.73
CA ALA A 750 31.55 19.42 1.30
C ALA A 750 31.75 18.03 0.66
N ILE A 751 32.40 17.09 1.38
CA ILE A 751 32.62 15.72 0.91
C ILE A 751 31.33 14.89 0.94
N GLU A 752 30.54 14.99 2.00
CA GLU A 752 29.26 14.27 2.15
C GLU A 752 28.24 14.66 1.06
N LEU A 753 28.30 15.90 0.59
CA LEU A 753 27.50 16.41 -0.54
C LEU A 753 28.14 16.17 -1.91
N GLY A 754 29.37 15.64 -1.98
CA GLY A 754 30.09 15.41 -3.23
C GLY A 754 30.60 16.68 -3.93
N HIS A 755 30.65 17.82 -3.23
CA HIS A 755 31.13 19.11 -3.76
C HIS A 755 32.67 19.18 -3.71
N TRP A 756 33.31 18.36 -4.55
CA TRP A 756 34.77 18.15 -4.50
C TRP A 756 35.60 19.40 -4.78
N ASP A 757 35.19 20.29 -5.67
CA ASP A 757 35.91 21.56 -5.92
C ASP A 757 36.01 22.42 -4.65
N ILE A 758 34.94 22.44 -3.85
CA ILE A 758 34.89 23.13 -2.56
C ILE A 758 35.75 22.40 -1.52
N ALA A 759 35.65 21.07 -1.44
CA ALA A 759 36.46 20.27 -0.53
C ALA A 759 37.96 20.46 -0.83
N LEU A 760 38.34 20.46 -2.10
CA LEU A 760 39.72 20.69 -2.55
C LEU A 760 40.18 22.13 -2.28
N LEU A 761 39.34 23.15 -2.52
CA LEU A 761 39.66 24.54 -2.14
C LEU A 761 40.02 24.65 -0.66
N ILE A 762 39.21 24.05 0.22
CA ILE A 762 39.46 24.04 1.67
C ILE A 762 40.75 23.25 1.98
N ALA A 763 40.95 22.08 1.36
CA ALA A 763 42.12 21.24 1.58
C ALA A 763 43.46 21.85 1.11
N HIS A 764 43.41 22.78 0.15
CA HIS A 764 44.60 23.49 -0.36
C HIS A 764 44.89 24.81 0.38
N SER A 765 44.10 25.18 1.39
CA SER A 765 44.40 26.36 2.23
C SER A 765 45.65 26.12 3.08
N GLU A 766 46.67 26.97 2.93
CA GLU A 766 47.92 26.88 3.72
C GLU A 766 47.71 27.20 5.21
N GLN A 767 46.83 28.15 5.52
CA GLN A 767 46.60 28.63 6.89
C GLN A 767 45.44 27.91 7.59
N HIS A 768 44.44 27.45 6.82
CA HIS A 768 43.20 26.88 7.35
C HIS A 768 42.89 25.50 6.72
N ALA A 769 43.93 24.67 6.55
CA ALA A 769 43.77 23.28 6.10
C ALA A 769 42.91 22.44 7.09
N PRO A 770 42.12 21.47 6.62
CA PRO A 770 41.55 20.43 7.46
C PRO A 770 42.64 19.60 8.14
N SER A 771 42.28 18.93 9.23
CA SER A 771 43.20 18.03 9.92
C SER A 771 43.60 16.84 9.03
N ARG A 772 44.84 16.33 9.18
CA ARG A 772 45.31 15.15 8.42
C ARG A 772 44.34 13.98 8.49
N THR A 773 43.75 13.71 9.66
CA THR A 773 42.75 12.66 9.85
C THR A 773 41.47 12.90 9.02
N SER A 774 41.06 14.15 8.85
CA SER A 774 39.94 14.52 7.97
C SER A 774 40.31 14.30 6.49
N ILE A 775 41.50 14.69 6.07
CA ILE A 775 42.01 14.52 4.69
C ILE A 775 42.16 13.03 4.35
N GLU A 776 42.66 12.21 5.27
CA GLU A 776 42.75 10.75 5.10
C GLU A 776 41.37 10.09 5.00
N LYS A 777 40.36 10.56 5.77
CA LYS A 777 38.96 10.13 5.58
C LYS A 777 38.41 10.54 4.22
N ALA A 778 38.67 11.79 3.81
CA ALA A 778 38.28 12.31 2.49
C ALA A 778 38.87 11.49 1.35
N LEU A 779 40.13 11.08 1.45
CA LEU A 779 40.81 10.24 0.46
C LEU A 779 40.15 8.85 0.31
N ASN A 780 39.75 8.24 1.44
CA ASN A 780 39.00 6.97 1.40
C ASN A 780 37.59 7.16 0.81
N GLN A 781 36.88 8.23 1.16
CA GLN A 781 35.57 8.55 0.60
C GLN A 781 35.64 8.87 -0.91
N ALA A 782 36.67 9.59 -1.36
CA ALA A 782 36.93 9.87 -2.77
C ALA A 782 37.16 8.57 -3.55
N ALA A 783 37.88 7.61 -2.97
CA ALA A 783 38.10 6.31 -3.56
C ALA A 783 36.82 5.46 -3.64
N ASP A 784 36.06 5.36 -2.56
CA ASP A 784 34.80 4.63 -2.54
C ASP A 784 33.75 5.27 -3.48
N ALA A 785 33.83 6.59 -3.72
CA ALA A 785 33.05 7.33 -4.72
C ALA A 785 33.67 7.37 -6.15
N MET A 786 34.81 6.71 -6.38
CA MET A 786 35.57 6.68 -7.64
C MET A 786 36.00 8.05 -8.21
N GLN A 787 36.21 9.04 -7.35
CA GLN A 787 36.58 10.42 -7.68
C GLN A 787 38.10 10.58 -7.84
N LEU A 788 38.63 10.06 -8.95
CA LEU A 788 40.08 9.93 -9.17
C LEU A 788 40.83 11.27 -9.12
N ASP A 789 40.28 12.35 -9.66
CA ASP A 789 40.93 13.66 -9.64
C ASP A 789 40.98 14.27 -8.23
N ALA A 790 39.92 14.07 -7.44
CA ALA A 790 39.93 14.43 -6.02
C ALA A 790 40.94 13.58 -5.23
N MET A 791 41.09 12.29 -5.54
CA MET A 791 42.15 11.45 -4.94
C MET A 791 43.55 11.98 -5.28
N LYS A 792 43.81 12.31 -6.55
CA LYS A 792 45.10 12.88 -6.99
C LYS A 792 45.40 14.18 -6.25
N ALA A 793 44.43 15.09 -6.16
CA ALA A 793 44.58 16.36 -5.49
C ALA A 793 44.78 16.20 -3.96
N LEU A 794 43.99 15.35 -3.30
CA LEU A 794 44.13 15.06 -1.86
C LEU A 794 45.48 14.44 -1.48
N CYS A 795 46.12 13.68 -2.38
CA CYS A 795 47.48 13.18 -2.19
C CYS A 795 48.57 14.27 -2.29
N HIS A 796 48.28 15.44 -2.84
CA HIS A 796 49.24 16.53 -3.09
C HIS A 796 48.91 17.84 -2.35
N VAL A 797 48.01 17.80 -1.36
CA VAL A 797 47.68 18.97 -0.55
C VAL A 797 48.93 19.55 0.15
N PRO A 798 49.10 20.88 0.18
CA PRO A 798 50.32 21.54 0.68
C PRO A 798 50.48 21.40 2.20
N THR A 799 49.39 21.18 2.93
CA THR A 799 49.38 21.04 4.38
C THR A 799 48.57 19.80 4.78
N ASN A 800 48.98 19.12 5.85
CA ASN A 800 48.31 17.93 6.37
C ASN A 800 48.15 16.76 5.37
N THR A 801 49.09 16.61 4.42
CA THR A 801 49.17 15.53 3.44
C THR A 801 48.95 14.14 4.07
N PRO A 802 48.19 13.23 3.41
CA PRO A 802 47.92 11.88 3.91
C PRO A 802 49.18 11.08 4.24
N ARG A 803 49.12 10.24 5.27
CA ARG A 803 50.21 9.28 5.55
C ARG A 803 50.36 8.27 4.42
N ALA A 804 51.61 7.98 4.05
CA ALA A 804 51.94 6.97 3.04
C ALA A 804 51.28 5.60 3.31
N GLN A 805 51.13 5.18 4.57
CA GLN A 805 50.44 3.93 4.93
C GLN A 805 48.97 3.91 4.48
N VAL A 806 48.28 5.05 4.48
CA VAL A 806 46.87 5.14 4.04
C VAL A 806 46.79 4.98 2.53
N ILE A 807 47.66 5.67 1.77
CA ILE A 807 47.78 5.56 0.31
C ILE A 807 48.11 4.10 -0.09
N GLN A 808 49.04 3.47 0.62
CA GLN A 808 49.46 2.08 0.39
C GLN A 808 48.34 1.07 0.69
N SER A 809 47.61 1.24 1.80
CA SER A 809 46.44 0.42 2.14
C SER A 809 45.34 0.55 1.07
N LEU A 810 45.09 1.78 0.61
CA LEU A 810 44.10 2.06 -0.42
C LEU A 810 44.48 1.45 -1.78
N PHE A 811 45.75 1.47 -2.16
CA PHE A 811 46.27 0.79 -3.33
C PHE A 811 46.07 -0.73 -3.26
N VAL A 812 46.33 -1.36 -2.10
CA VAL A 812 46.09 -2.79 -1.90
C VAL A 812 44.59 -3.11 -1.99
N LYS A 813 43.72 -2.32 -1.34
CA LYS A 813 42.25 -2.43 -1.46
C LYS A 813 41.80 -2.33 -2.92
N ALA A 814 42.31 -1.36 -3.67
CA ALA A 814 42.01 -1.17 -5.10
C ALA A 814 42.38 -2.39 -5.95
N CYS A 815 43.55 -2.99 -5.69
CA CYS A 815 43.98 -4.22 -6.35
C CYS A 815 43.11 -5.43 -5.98
N GLN A 816 42.71 -5.53 -4.71
CA GLN A 816 41.87 -6.62 -4.17
C GLN A 816 40.44 -6.61 -4.72
N VAL A 817 39.88 -5.44 -5.03
CA VAL A 817 38.54 -5.31 -5.65
C VAL A 817 38.59 -5.20 -7.17
N GLY A 818 39.77 -5.14 -7.77
CA GLY A 818 39.96 -5.08 -9.22
C GLY A 818 39.71 -3.71 -9.86
N ASN A 819 39.70 -2.62 -9.09
CA ASN A 819 39.44 -1.27 -9.59
C ASN A 819 40.67 -0.72 -10.33
N LEU A 820 40.81 -1.09 -11.60
CA LEU A 820 41.94 -0.70 -12.44
C LEU A 820 42.16 0.84 -12.52
N PRO A 821 41.13 1.70 -12.74
CA PRO A 821 41.33 3.15 -12.75
C PRO A 821 41.92 3.71 -11.45
N MET A 822 41.49 3.18 -10.29
CA MET A 822 42.06 3.57 -8.99
C MET A 822 43.49 3.06 -8.80
N VAL A 823 43.79 1.83 -9.25
CA VAL A 823 45.16 1.28 -9.24
C VAL A 823 46.08 2.13 -10.12
N GLN A 824 45.63 2.54 -11.31
CA GLN A 824 46.38 3.44 -12.20
C GLN A 824 46.66 4.77 -11.50
N CYS A 825 45.60 5.44 -11.01
CA CYS A 825 45.68 6.70 -10.30
C CYS A 825 46.67 6.70 -9.12
N LEU A 826 46.66 5.65 -8.28
CA LEU A 826 47.54 5.54 -7.12
C LEU A 826 48.97 5.09 -7.47
N HIS A 827 49.13 4.34 -8.56
CA HIS A 827 50.44 3.89 -9.05
C HIS A 827 51.20 4.97 -9.84
N GLU A 828 50.47 5.93 -10.43
CA GLU A 828 51.01 7.08 -11.17
C GLU A 828 51.40 8.28 -10.28
N LEU A 829 51.22 8.17 -8.96
CA LEU A 829 51.69 9.20 -8.02
C LEU A 829 53.23 9.36 -8.11
N PRO A 830 53.79 10.57 -7.94
CA PRO A 830 55.23 10.82 -8.09
C PRO A 830 56.10 10.02 -7.11
N GLU A 831 55.58 9.72 -5.92
CA GLU A 831 56.23 8.85 -4.95
C GLU A 831 56.06 7.37 -5.34
N LYS A 832 57.18 6.71 -5.64
CA LYS A 832 57.16 5.28 -5.98
C LYS A 832 56.64 4.44 -4.82
N LEU A 833 55.57 3.69 -5.06
CA LEU A 833 55.06 2.69 -4.11
C LEU A 833 56.17 1.72 -3.66
N PRO A 834 56.35 1.49 -2.35
CA PRO A 834 57.33 0.52 -1.87
C PRO A 834 57.03 -0.90 -2.35
N PRO A 835 58.03 -1.80 -2.41
CA PRO A 835 57.84 -3.16 -2.93
C PRO A 835 56.79 -3.99 -2.17
N ALA A 836 56.59 -3.77 -0.87
CA ALA A 836 55.65 -4.56 -0.06
C ALA A 836 54.17 -4.32 -0.44
N PRO A 837 53.64 -3.08 -0.45
CA PRO A 837 52.29 -2.79 -0.97
C PRO A 837 52.09 -3.21 -2.43
N LEU A 838 53.11 -3.05 -3.28
CA LEU A 838 53.06 -3.49 -4.68
C LEU A 838 52.92 -5.02 -4.80
N GLY A 839 53.65 -5.76 -3.96
CA GLY A 839 53.61 -7.22 -3.88
C GLY A 839 52.29 -7.75 -3.33
N GLU A 840 51.78 -7.14 -2.25
CA GLU A 840 50.50 -7.49 -1.66
C GLU A 840 49.35 -7.20 -2.63
N GLY A 841 49.35 -6.03 -3.28
CA GLY A 841 48.36 -5.68 -4.31
C GLY A 841 48.36 -6.67 -5.48
N LEU A 842 49.53 -7.02 -6.02
CA LEU A 842 49.65 -8.05 -7.06
C LEU A 842 49.12 -9.42 -6.58
N THR A 843 49.43 -9.79 -5.33
CA THR A 843 48.99 -11.05 -4.72
C THR A 843 47.47 -11.10 -4.58
N GLN A 844 46.84 -10.06 -4.01
CA GLN A 844 45.39 -9.96 -3.88
C GLN A 844 44.67 -10.00 -5.24
N ALA A 845 45.16 -9.22 -6.21
CA ALA A 845 44.62 -9.25 -7.57
C ALA A 845 44.76 -10.64 -8.22
N SER A 846 45.87 -11.34 -7.98
CA SER A 846 46.13 -12.70 -8.48
C SER A 846 45.23 -13.76 -7.84
N VAL A 847 44.93 -13.66 -6.53
CA VAL A 847 43.97 -14.53 -5.83
C VAL A 847 42.54 -14.33 -6.32
N LYS A 848 42.17 -13.08 -6.65
CA LYS A 848 40.82 -12.71 -7.11
C LYS A 848 40.62 -12.76 -8.63
N GLY A 849 41.68 -13.05 -9.41
CA GLY A 849 41.60 -13.17 -10.87
C GLY A 849 41.48 -11.84 -11.63
N HIS A 850 41.85 -10.70 -11.02
CA HIS A 850 41.64 -9.37 -11.58
C HIS A 850 42.64 -9.01 -12.70
N MET A 851 42.45 -9.62 -13.87
CA MET A 851 43.37 -9.57 -15.02
C MET A 851 43.73 -8.16 -15.51
N GLY A 852 42.82 -7.20 -15.43
CA GLY A 852 43.11 -5.80 -15.79
C GLY A 852 44.22 -5.19 -14.92
N VAL A 853 44.09 -5.34 -13.60
CA VAL A 853 45.07 -4.89 -12.60
C VAL A 853 46.41 -5.61 -12.78
N ILE A 854 46.39 -6.95 -12.90
CA ILE A 854 47.61 -7.76 -13.05
C ILE A 854 48.37 -7.37 -14.32
N ARG A 855 47.66 -7.21 -15.45
CA ARG A 855 48.27 -6.79 -16.72
C ARG A 855 48.84 -5.38 -16.64
N TYR A 856 48.16 -4.45 -15.97
CA TYR A 856 48.66 -3.10 -15.79
C TYR A 856 49.94 -3.07 -14.94
N LEU A 857 49.91 -3.62 -13.72
CA LEU A 857 51.06 -3.58 -12.81
C LEU A 857 52.31 -4.20 -13.45
N CYS A 858 52.18 -5.38 -14.07
CA CYS A 858 53.30 -6.10 -14.68
C CYS A 858 53.87 -5.45 -15.96
N ASN A 859 53.14 -4.53 -16.60
CA ASN A 859 53.59 -3.79 -17.79
C ASN A 859 53.75 -2.28 -17.53
N SER A 860 53.64 -1.84 -16.28
CA SER A 860 53.76 -0.43 -15.89
C SER A 860 55.20 0.07 -16.00
N SER A 861 55.39 1.39 -15.80
CA SER A 861 56.71 2.03 -15.73
C SER A 861 57.57 1.60 -14.52
N ASN A 862 56.95 0.95 -13.51
CA ASN A 862 57.61 0.47 -12.30
C ASN A 862 57.14 -0.97 -11.97
N PRO A 863 57.45 -1.96 -12.83
CA PRO A 863 56.87 -3.28 -12.73
C PRO A 863 57.36 -4.03 -11.49
N PRO A 864 56.54 -4.90 -10.87
CA PRO A 864 56.94 -5.74 -9.75
C PRO A 864 58.22 -6.53 -10.05
N ASN A 865 59.09 -6.64 -9.06
CA ASN A 865 60.35 -7.36 -9.19
C ASN A 865 60.15 -8.89 -9.19
N GLN A 866 61.21 -9.63 -9.50
CA GLN A 866 61.15 -11.08 -9.71
C GLN A 866 60.53 -11.90 -8.55
N PRO A 867 60.88 -11.65 -7.26
CA PRO A 867 60.18 -12.29 -6.14
C PRO A 867 58.67 -12.05 -6.11
N LEU A 868 58.21 -10.83 -6.39
CA LEU A 868 56.79 -10.48 -6.37
C LEU A 868 56.02 -11.12 -7.54
N ILE A 869 56.62 -11.19 -8.73
CA ILE A 869 56.02 -11.92 -9.87
C ILE A 869 55.87 -13.41 -9.54
N ASN A 870 56.87 -14.02 -8.90
CA ASN A 870 56.75 -15.41 -8.43
C ASN A 870 55.62 -15.56 -7.39
N GLN A 871 55.50 -14.65 -6.43
CA GLN A 871 54.41 -14.66 -5.44
C GLN A 871 53.03 -14.53 -6.10
N GLY A 872 52.87 -13.62 -7.08
CA GLY A 872 51.62 -13.49 -7.85
C GLY A 872 51.24 -14.78 -8.58
N LEU A 873 52.20 -15.43 -9.26
CA LEU A 873 51.97 -16.72 -9.91
C LEU A 873 51.57 -17.83 -8.91
N ILE A 874 52.30 -17.95 -7.80
CA ILE A 874 52.02 -18.96 -6.76
C ILE A 874 50.63 -18.72 -6.14
N ALA A 875 50.29 -17.46 -5.86
CA ALA A 875 49.00 -17.07 -5.29
C ALA A 875 47.83 -17.36 -6.26
N ALA A 876 48.00 -17.07 -7.55
CA ALA A 876 47.02 -17.45 -8.58
C ALA A 876 46.85 -18.97 -8.69
N ALA A 877 47.94 -19.73 -8.72
CA ALA A 877 47.89 -21.19 -8.80
C ALA A 877 47.25 -21.82 -7.55
N LYS A 878 47.54 -21.30 -6.36
CA LYS A 878 46.91 -21.66 -5.08
C LYS A 878 45.41 -21.38 -5.06
N ALA A 879 45.00 -20.25 -5.63
CA ALA A 879 43.59 -19.84 -5.72
C ALA A 879 42.82 -20.45 -6.91
N GLY A 880 43.45 -21.32 -7.72
CA GLY A 880 42.81 -21.91 -8.91
C GLY A 880 42.59 -20.93 -10.08
N GLN A 881 43.19 -19.73 -10.05
CA GLN A 881 42.96 -18.67 -11.02
C GLN A 881 43.75 -18.91 -12.31
N ARG A 882 43.10 -19.57 -13.28
CA ARG A 882 43.70 -19.96 -14.57
C ARG A 882 44.24 -18.78 -15.39
N ALA A 883 43.45 -17.74 -15.62
CA ALA A 883 43.86 -16.65 -16.51
C ALA A 883 45.10 -15.87 -16.02
N PRO A 884 45.26 -15.55 -14.72
CA PRO A 884 46.53 -15.03 -14.20
C PRO A 884 47.70 -16.01 -14.38
N VAL A 885 47.50 -17.31 -14.14
CA VAL A 885 48.55 -18.33 -14.33
C VAL A 885 49.00 -18.39 -15.79
N GLU A 886 48.08 -18.40 -16.76
CA GLU A 886 48.41 -18.33 -18.19
C GLU A 886 49.16 -17.03 -18.52
N PHE A 887 48.71 -15.88 -18.00
CA PHE A 887 49.37 -14.58 -18.24
C PHE A 887 50.81 -14.55 -17.70
N PHE A 888 51.02 -14.88 -16.42
CA PHE A 888 52.35 -14.96 -15.83
C PHE A 888 53.25 -15.95 -16.58
N SER A 889 52.71 -17.10 -16.99
CA SER A 889 53.46 -18.13 -17.73
C SER A 889 53.80 -17.70 -19.16
N SER A 890 53.01 -16.79 -19.76
CA SER A 890 53.24 -16.23 -21.10
C SER A 890 54.23 -15.05 -21.12
N MET A 891 54.67 -14.54 -19.97
CA MET A 891 55.56 -13.37 -19.90
C MET A 891 56.92 -13.61 -20.54
N THR A 892 57.28 -12.72 -21.47
CA THR A 892 58.60 -12.65 -22.13
C THR A 892 59.48 -11.50 -21.62
N THR A 893 58.98 -10.71 -20.65
CA THR A 893 59.69 -9.56 -20.07
C THR A 893 60.82 -9.99 -19.12
N LYS A 894 61.69 -9.04 -18.73
CA LYS A 894 62.84 -9.28 -17.85
C LYS A 894 62.50 -9.91 -16.48
N ASN A 895 61.24 -9.81 -16.03
CA ASN A 895 60.79 -10.29 -14.73
C ASN A 895 59.88 -11.54 -14.83
N LYS A 896 59.94 -12.31 -15.94
CA LYS A 896 59.12 -13.53 -16.11
C LYS A 896 59.34 -14.54 -14.95
N PRO A 897 58.34 -15.33 -14.52
CA PRO A 897 58.48 -16.21 -13.36
C PRO A 897 59.71 -17.13 -13.41
N THR A 898 60.42 -17.30 -12.29
CA THR A 898 61.58 -18.22 -12.26
C THR A 898 61.11 -19.68 -12.24
N GLN A 899 61.97 -20.61 -12.66
CA GLN A 899 61.65 -22.05 -12.63
C GLN A 899 61.33 -22.58 -11.22
N ASN A 900 61.89 -21.98 -10.17
CA ASN A 900 61.49 -22.27 -8.79
C ASN A 900 60.06 -21.77 -8.50
N GLY A 901 59.71 -20.54 -8.94
CA GLY A 901 58.34 -20.02 -8.82
C GLY A 901 57.31 -20.85 -9.59
N VAL A 902 57.67 -21.35 -10.78
CA VAL A 902 56.84 -22.29 -11.56
C VAL A 902 56.67 -23.63 -10.83
N LYS A 903 57.74 -24.17 -10.21
CA LYS A 903 57.66 -25.38 -9.39
C LYS A 903 56.76 -25.20 -8.17
N ASP A 904 56.91 -24.09 -7.45
CA ASP A 904 56.10 -23.81 -6.26
C ASP A 904 54.64 -23.57 -6.62
N ALA A 905 54.36 -22.95 -7.78
CA ALA A 905 53.02 -22.81 -8.33
C ALA A 905 52.40 -24.16 -8.73
N LEU A 906 53.16 -25.08 -9.34
CA LEU A 906 52.70 -26.46 -9.56
C LEU A 906 52.38 -27.17 -8.24
N HIS A 907 53.22 -27.00 -7.22
CA HIS A 907 52.98 -27.60 -5.90
C HIS A 907 51.70 -27.07 -5.23
N GLU A 908 51.43 -25.77 -5.31
CA GLU A 908 50.17 -25.21 -4.81
C GLU A 908 48.96 -25.64 -5.65
N ALA A 909 49.06 -25.69 -6.99
CA ALA A 909 47.99 -26.24 -7.84
C ALA A 909 47.65 -27.70 -7.46
N VAL A 910 48.67 -28.53 -7.20
CA VAL A 910 48.50 -29.92 -6.72
C VAL A 910 47.80 -29.98 -5.36
N LYS A 911 48.25 -29.20 -4.38
CA LYS A 911 47.69 -29.19 -3.01
C LYS A 911 46.22 -28.77 -2.98
N ASN A 912 45.85 -27.81 -3.81
CA ASN A 912 44.50 -27.21 -3.84
C ASN A 912 43.59 -27.84 -4.92
N ASN A 913 43.97 -29.01 -5.47
CA ASN A 913 43.23 -29.75 -6.51
C ASN A 913 42.97 -28.98 -7.82
N GLY A 914 43.78 -27.96 -8.12
CA GLY A 914 43.66 -27.09 -9.28
C GLY A 914 44.18 -27.70 -10.58
N LEU A 915 43.44 -28.65 -11.16
CA LEU A 915 43.81 -29.29 -12.44
C LEU A 915 44.01 -28.26 -13.56
N GLU A 916 43.16 -27.24 -13.63
CA GLU A 916 43.21 -26.23 -14.70
C GLU A 916 44.46 -25.36 -14.63
N THR A 917 44.86 -24.91 -13.43
CA THR A 917 46.09 -24.14 -13.21
C THR A 917 47.34 -25.01 -13.41
N PHE A 918 47.29 -26.29 -13.01
CA PHE A 918 48.34 -27.26 -13.31
C PHE A 918 48.54 -27.45 -14.82
N THR A 919 47.43 -27.66 -15.55
CA THR A 919 47.41 -27.83 -17.00
C THR A 919 47.90 -26.57 -17.72
N ALA A 920 47.50 -25.38 -17.26
CA ALA A 920 47.96 -24.10 -17.79
C ALA A 920 49.47 -23.88 -17.63
N LEU A 921 50.04 -24.27 -16.49
CA LEU A 921 51.49 -24.24 -16.26
C LEU A 921 52.22 -25.19 -17.23
N CYS A 922 51.81 -26.46 -17.30
CA CYS A 922 52.44 -27.45 -18.18
C CYS A 922 52.35 -27.08 -19.67
N ARG A 923 51.25 -26.49 -20.12
CA ARG A 923 51.04 -26.07 -21.53
C ARG A 923 51.73 -24.75 -21.90
N SER A 924 52.45 -24.10 -20.99
CA SER A 924 53.16 -22.86 -21.29
C SER A 924 54.33 -23.08 -22.26
N GLN A 925 54.25 -22.48 -23.46
CA GLN A 925 55.35 -22.50 -24.43
C GLN A 925 56.54 -21.61 -24.02
N GLN A 926 56.31 -20.52 -23.29
CA GLN A 926 57.32 -19.49 -22.97
C GLN A 926 58.08 -19.77 -21.68
N ASN A 927 57.48 -20.54 -20.77
CA ASN A 927 58.08 -20.92 -19.49
C ASN A 927 57.54 -22.28 -18.98
N PRO A 928 57.74 -23.37 -19.74
CA PRO A 928 57.30 -24.69 -19.32
C PRO A 928 58.01 -25.12 -18.03
N PRO A 929 57.38 -25.94 -17.17
CA PRO A 929 58.04 -26.49 -15.98
C PRO A 929 59.16 -27.46 -16.35
N SER A 930 60.27 -27.43 -15.60
CA SER A 930 61.30 -28.47 -15.72
C SER A 930 60.76 -29.88 -15.40
N SER A 931 61.33 -30.93 -16.04
CA SER A 931 60.95 -32.31 -15.76
C SER A 931 61.17 -32.74 -14.30
N SER A 932 62.06 -32.05 -13.55
CA SER A 932 62.19 -32.27 -12.09
C SER A 932 60.95 -31.75 -11.34
N ALA A 933 60.49 -30.54 -11.66
CA ALA A 933 59.28 -29.97 -11.07
C ALA A 933 58.04 -30.83 -11.36
N ILE A 934 57.91 -31.38 -12.57
CA ILE A 934 56.82 -32.30 -12.94
C ILE A 934 56.89 -33.60 -12.11
N ARG A 935 58.08 -34.19 -11.92
CA ARG A 935 58.26 -35.39 -11.06
C ARG A 935 57.91 -35.11 -9.60
N GLU A 936 58.39 -34.00 -9.05
CA GLU A 936 58.10 -33.60 -7.66
C GLU A 936 56.60 -33.35 -7.46
N ALA A 937 55.97 -32.62 -8.38
CA ALA A 937 54.54 -32.34 -8.34
C ALA A 937 53.69 -33.62 -8.51
N PHE A 938 54.12 -34.58 -9.34
CA PHE A 938 53.49 -35.90 -9.48
C PHE A 938 53.56 -36.71 -8.18
N LEU A 939 54.74 -36.80 -7.54
CA LEU A 939 54.90 -37.47 -6.24
C LEU A 939 54.08 -36.77 -5.13
N LEU A 940 53.96 -35.45 -5.18
CA LEU A 940 53.09 -34.69 -4.28
C LEU A 940 51.61 -34.98 -4.54
N ALA A 941 51.19 -35.08 -5.80
CA ALA A 941 49.80 -35.40 -6.16
C ALA A 941 49.42 -36.79 -5.67
N VAL A 942 50.31 -37.77 -5.82
CA VAL A 942 50.17 -39.13 -5.27
C VAL A 942 50.08 -39.14 -3.74
N LYS A 943 50.89 -38.31 -3.05
CA LYS A 943 50.85 -38.18 -1.59
C LYS A 943 49.53 -37.58 -1.08
N VAL A 944 49.01 -36.55 -1.75
CA VAL A 944 47.75 -35.88 -1.41
C VAL A 944 46.53 -36.72 -1.85
N GLY A 945 46.65 -37.49 -2.94
CA GLY A 945 45.57 -38.23 -3.58
C GLY A 945 44.81 -37.45 -4.65
N ASN A 946 45.47 -36.48 -5.30
CA ASN A 946 44.91 -35.71 -6.41
C ASN A 946 44.98 -36.53 -7.70
N LEU A 947 43.97 -37.40 -7.90
CA LEU A 947 43.93 -38.33 -9.05
C LEU A 947 43.94 -37.60 -10.39
N ASN A 948 43.19 -36.50 -10.50
CA ASN A 948 43.08 -35.67 -11.70
C ASN A 948 44.45 -35.24 -12.26
N VAL A 949 45.36 -34.76 -11.40
CA VAL A 949 46.71 -34.37 -11.83
C VAL A 949 47.59 -35.58 -12.15
N ILE A 950 47.43 -36.69 -11.43
CA ILE A 950 48.16 -37.94 -11.68
C ILE A 950 47.80 -38.50 -13.07
N GLU A 951 46.52 -38.51 -13.42
CA GLU A 951 46.00 -38.91 -14.73
C GLU A 951 46.46 -37.95 -15.83
N TYR A 952 46.43 -36.64 -15.58
CA TYR A 952 46.93 -35.65 -16.53
C TYR A 952 48.41 -35.88 -16.85
N VAL A 953 49.26 -36.05 -15.82
CA VAL A 953 50.71 -36.26 -16.00
C VAL A 953 50.98 -37.59 -16.69
N GLY A 954 50.30 -38.68 -16.29
CA GLY A 954 50.46 -40.00 -16.91
C GLY A 954 50.00 -40.06 -18.37
N THR A 955 49.12 -39.13 -18.80
CA THR A 955 48.62 -39.05 -20.18
C THR A 955 49.39 -38.05 -21.05
N ASN A 956 49.73 -36.87 -20.52
CA ASN A 956 50.26 -35.74 -21.30
C ASN A 956 51.77 -35.49 -21.07
N GLU A 957 52.28 -35.78 -19.87
CA GLU A 957 53.65 -35.45 -19.44
C GLU A 957 54.51 -36.69 -19.18
N MET A 958 54.10 -37.85 -19.72
CA MET A 958 54.66 -39.15 -19.37
C MET A 958 56.17 -39.28 -19.65
N ASN A 959 56.67 -38.55 -20.65
CA ASN A 959 58.10 -38.46 -20.98
C ASN A 959 58.94 -37.78 -19.88
N SER A 960 58.32 -36.96 -19.02
CA SER A 960 58.99 -36.38 -17.86
C SER A 960 59.16 -37.40 -16.73
N LEU A 961 58.35 -38.46 -16.66
CA LEU A 961 58.46 -39.50 -15.64
C LEU A 961 59.48 -40.59 -16.03
N ASN A 962 60.10 -41.21 -15.02
CA ASN A 962 60.91 -42.41 -15.20
C ASN A 962 60.39 -43.52 -14.28
N ARG A 963 60.78 -44.76 -14.58
CA ARG A 963 60.39 -45.97 -13.81
C ARG A 963 60.60 -45.83 -12.30
N ARG A 964 61.72 -45.25 -11.85
CA ARG A 964 62.01 -45.07 -10.40
C ARG A 964 60.97 -44.15 -9.75
N THR A 965 60.61 -43.05 -10.41
CA THR A 965 59.55 -42.14 -9.94
C THR A 965 58.18 -42.82 -9.85
N VAL A 966 57.83 -43.69 -10.81
CA VAL A 966 56.57 -44.47 -10.75
C VAL A 966 56.60 -45.52 -9.63
N GLU A 967 57.75 -46.16 -9.39
CA GLU A 967 57.94 -47.11 -8.28
C GLU A 967 57.96 -46.43 -6.90
N GLU A 968 58.43 -45.18 -6.80
CA GLU A 968 58.32 -44.34 -5.61
C GLU A 968 56.89 -43.85 -5.39
N ALA A 969 56.20 -43.43 -6.46
CA ALA A 969 54.78 -43.10 -6.42
C ALA A 969 53.95 -44.28 -5.89
N LEU A 970 54.19 -45.51 -6.38
CA LEU A 970 53.51 -46.71 -5.89
C LEU A 970 53.73 -46.93 -4.38
N LYS A 971 54.96 -46.75 -3.90
CA LYS A 971 55.30 -46.84 -2.47
C LYS A 971 54.66 -45.75 -1.62
N LEU A 972 54.39 -44.57 -2.19
CA LEU A 972 53.71 -43.44 -1.55
C LEU A 972 52.19 -43.62 -1.55
N ALA A 973 51.58 -44.02 -2.66
CA ALA A 973 50.14 -44.29 -2.77
C ALA A 973 49.69 -45.30 -1.71
N ILE A 974 50.46 -46.39 -1.55
CA ILE A 974 50.22 -47.40 -0.50
C ILE A 974 50.50 -46.83 0.89
N LYS A 975 51.57 -46.03 1.09
CA LYS A 975 51.84 -45.40 2.40
C LYS A 975 50.69 -44.47 2.85
N HIS A 976 50.08 -43.76 1.91
CA HIS A 976 49.03 -42.76 2.15
C HIS A 976 47.60 -43.29 1.88
N LYS A 977 47.43 -44.62 1.77
CA LYS A 977 46.15 -45.32 1.58
C LYS A 977 45.31 -44.76 0.40
N LYS A 978 45.92 -44.65 -0.78
CA LYS A 978 45.29 -44.16 -2.02
C LYS A 978 45.05 -45.32 -3.00
N PRO A 979 43.91 -46.04 -2.93
CA PRO A 979 43.67 -47.25 -3.70
C PRO A 979 43.55 -46.99 -5.21
N GLU A 980 42.77 -45.99 -5.63
CA GLU A 980 42.57 -45.69 -7.07
C GLU A 980 43.86 -45.21 -7.73
N THR A 981 44.64 -44.36 -7.06
CA THR A 981 46.00 -44.02 -7.48
C THR A 981 46.90 -45.26 -7.61
N THR A 982 46.76 -46.24 -6.71
CA THR A 982 47.55 -47.48 -6.77
C THR A 982 47.17 -48.34 -7.98
N ARG A 983 45.89 -48.40 -8.36
CA ARG A 983 45.43 -49.05 -9.60
C ARG A 983 45.99 -48.35 -10.84
N TYR A 984 45.75 -47.04 -10.95
CA TYR A 984 46.21 -46.24 -12.08
C TYR A 984 47.73 -46.34 -12.33
N LEU A 985 48.55 -46.28 -11.26
CA LEU A 985 50.01 -46.42 -11.37
C LEU A 985 50.47 -47.81 -11.87
N CYS A 986 49.65 -48.85 -11.71
CA CYS A 986 49.94 -50.19 -12.23
C CYS A 986 49.50 -50.37 -13.70
N GLU A 987 48.52 -49.58 -14.14
CA GLU A 987 47.92 -49.60 -15.48
C GLU A 987 48.60 -48.65 -16.48
N LEU A 988 49.59 -47.85 -16.03
CA LEU A 988 50.38 -46.98 -16.91
C LEU A 988 51.08 -47.77 -18.04
N PRO A 989 50.94 -47.35 -19.32
CA PRO A 989 51.44 -48.12 -20.47
C PRO A 989 52.96 -48.10 -20.63
N THR A 990 53.64 -47.11 -20.03
CA THR A 990 55.10 -46.95 -20.03
C THR A 990 55.61 -46.80 -18.61
N ASN A 991 56.90 -47.06 -18.36
CA ASN A 991 57.52 -46.96 -17.02
C ASN A 991 56.84 -47.80 -15.90
N ALA A 992 56.00 -48.77 -16.26
CA ALA A 992 55.23 -49.56 -15.30
C ALA A 992 56.10 -50.28 -14.24
N PRO A 993 55.65 -50.37 -12.98
CA PRO A 993 56.40 -50.97 -11.88
C PRO A 993 56.95 -52.37 -12.22
N ASP A 994 58.20 -52.62 -11.83
CA ASP A 994 58.83 -53.93 -12.01
C ASP A 994 58.28 -55.00 -11.04
N LYS A 995 58.59 -56.27 -11.32
CA LYS A 995 58.15 -57.42 -10.52
C LYS A 995 58.63 -57.34 -9.06
N LYS A 996 59.82 -56.77 -8.82
CA LYS A 996 60.38 -56.57 -7.48
C LYS A 996 59.60 -55.50 -6.71
N SER A 997 59.31 -54.37 -7.35
CA SER A 997 58.55 -53.26 -6.78
C SER A 997 57.09 -53.63 -6.52
N LEU A 998 56.45 -54.39 -7.41
CA LEU A 998 55.11 -54.96 -7.17
C LEU A 998 55.12 -55.91 -5.96
N ARG A 999 56.13 -56.77 -5.79
CA ARG A 999 56.24 -57.63 -4.60
C ARG A 999 56.44 -56.83 -3.30
N ILE A 1000 57.25 -55.77 -3.34
CA ILE A 1000 57.43 -54.84 -2.21
C ILE A 1000 56.12 -54.11 -1.90
N ALA A 1001 55.38 -53.70 -2.93
CA ALA A 1001 54.08 -53.04 -2.83
C ALA A 1001 53.03 -53.97 -2.19
N VAL A 1002 52.90 -55.23 -2.63
CA VAL A 1002 52.02 -56.24 -1.99
C VAL A 1002 52.35 -56.39 -0.51
N ASN A 1003 53.61 -56.62 -0.16
CA ASN A 1003 54.03 -56.81 1.23
C ASN A 1003 53.68 -55.58 2.09
N LYS A 1004 53.88 -54.36 1.56
CA LYS A 1004 53.57 -53.10 2.25
C LYS A 1004 52.07 -52.84 2.36
N ALA A 1005 51.27 -53.22 1.36
CA ALA A 1005 49.81 -53.12 1.40
C ALA A 1005 49.21 -54.06 2.47
N VAL A 1006 49.70 -55.31 2.55
CA VAL A 1006 49.35 -56.26 3.61
C VAL A 1006 49.74 -55.72 4.99
N ALA A 1007 50.99 -55.27 5.16
CA ALA A 1007 51.49 -54.73 6.43
C ALA A 1007 50.78 -53.42 6.88
N THR A 1008 50.04 -52.75 5.99
CA THR A 1008 49.27 -51.52 6.30
C THR A 1008 47.74 -51.74 6.28
N GLY A 1009 47.29 -53.01 6.22
CA GLY A 1009 45.87 -53.38 6.31
C GLY A 1009 45.04 -53.13 5.05
N GLN A 1010 45.66 -52.89 3.89
CA GLN A 1010 44.97 -52.57 2.64
C GLN A 1010 44.69 -53.84 1.82
N THR A 1011 43.73 -54.65 2.26
CA THR A 1011 43.37 -55.94 1.65
C THR A 1011 43.05 -55.84 0.16
N ALA A 1012 42.08 -55.01 -0.23
CA ALA A 1012 41.65 -54.84 -1.62
C ALA A 1012 42.79 -54.36 -2.56
N VAL A 1013 43.72 -53.54 -2.04
CA VAL A 1013 44.91 -53.09 -2.80
C VAL A 1013 45.94 -54.22 -2.91
N ALA A 1014 46.17 -54.97 -1.83
CA ALA A 1014 47.05 -56.13 -1.85
C ALA A 1014 46.57 -57.22 -2.80
N ASP A 1015 45.27 -57.46 -2.89
CA ASP A 1015 44.68 -58.45 -3.79
C ASP A 1015 44.78 -58.05 -5.26
N TYR A 1016 44.42 -56.80 -5.60
CA TYR A 1016 44.66 -56.25 -6.94
C TYR A 1016 46.15 -56.31 -7.34
N LEU A 1017 47.06 -55.93 -6.43
CA LEU A 1017 48.51 -56.01 -6.70
C LEU A 1017 49.01 -57.46 -6.84
N ARG A 1018 48.39 -58.44 -6.17
CA ARG A 1018 48.68 -59.88 -6.36
C ARG A 1018 48.22 -60.35 -7.73
N GLU A 1019 47.09 -59.87 -8.24
CA GLU A 1019 46.61 -60.16 -9.59
C GLU A 1019 47.53 -59.56 -10.66
N GLN A 1020 47.94 -58.30 -10.52
CA GLN A 1020 48.90 -57.66 -11.42
C GLN A 1020 50.31 -58.27 -11.33
N LEU A 1021 50.70 -58.82 -10.17
CA LEU A 1021 51.95 -59.59 -10.04
C LEU A 1021 51.85 -60.96 -10.76
N LYS A 1022 50.68 -61.59 -10.78
CA LYS A 1022 50.43 -62.86 -11.49
C LYS A 1022 50.38 -62.66 -13.01
N SER A 1023 49.73 -61.60 -13.50
CA SER A 1023 49.61 -61.32 -14.94
C SER A 1023 50.98 -61.11 -15.62
N LYS A 1024 51.95 -60.50 -14.94
CA LYS A 1024 53.35 -60.38 -15.43
C LYS A 1024 54.18 -61.66 -15.31
N VAL A 1025 53.70 -62.72 -14.65
CA VAL A 1025 54.41 -64.00 -14.52
C VAL A 1025 54.13 -64.94 -15.69
N SER A 1026 52.98 -64.84 -16.35
CA SER A 1026 52.66 -65.65 -17.53
C SER A 1026 53.40 -65.19 -18.79
N THR A 1027 53.60 -63.88 -18.97
CA THR A 1027 54.28 -63.32 -20.17
C THR A 1027 55.76 -63.67 -20.29
N GLN A 1028 56.43 -64.08 -19.20
CA GLN A 1028 57.86 -64.37 -19.17
C GLN A 1028 58.18 -65.88 -19.26
N LYS A 1029 57.17 -66.74 -19.49
CA LYS A 1029 57.36 -68.20 -19.63
C LYS A 1029 57.41 -68.69 -21.09
N ASN A 1030 57.31 -67.79 -22.06
CA ASN A 1030 57.22 -68.10 -23.50
C ASN A 1030 58.40 -67.60 -24.34
N SER A 1031 59.51 -67.14 -23.74
CA SER A 1031 60.64 -66.52 -24.47
C SER A 1031 61.99 -67.23 -24.36
N ASP A 1032 62.14 -68.21 -23.48
CA ASP A 1032 63.46 -68.76 -23.12
C ASP A 1032 63.59 -70.20 -23.63
N SER A 1033 63.63 -70.34 -24.95
CA SER A 1033 63.96 -71.60 -25.62
C SER A 1033 64.79 -71.36 -26.90
N GLU A 1034 65.99 -70.78 -26.78
CA GLU A 1034 67.09 -71.03 -27.71
C GLU A 1034 68.45 -70.51 -27.21
N PHE A 1035 69.49 -71.29 -27.52
CA PHE A 1035 70.94 -71.03 -27.41
C PHE A 1035 71.64 -70.92 -26.03
N ASP A 1036 72.16 -72.08 -25.63
CA ASP A 1036 73.48 -72.26 -25.01
C ASP A 1036 74.58 -71.36 -25.63
N ASN A 1037 75.51 -70.84 -24.81
CA ASN A 1037 76.76 -71.57 -24.52
C ASN A 1037 77.77 -70.81 -23.62
N SER A 1038 78.38 -71.55 -22.68
CA SER A 1038 79.77 -71.39 -22.17
C SER A 1038 80.18 -70.09 -21.43
N SER A 1039 81.09 -70.08 -20.45
CA SER A 1039 81.68 -71.14 -19.58
C SER A 1039 82.64 -70.48 -18.57
N GLY A 1040 82.86 -71.11 -17.40
CA GLY A 1040 83.96 -70.78 -16.48
C GLY A 1040 83.48 -70.18 -15.14
N THR A 1041 83.47 -70.92 -14.01
CA THR A 1041 84.62 -71.24 -13.10
C THR A 1041 85.04 -70.03 -12.25
N ASP A 1042 85.17 -70.08 -10.91
CA ASP A 1042 85.14 -71.23 -9.97
C ASP A 1042 84.79 -70.84 -8.52
N ASN A 1043 84.34 -71.87 -7.78
CA ASN A 1043 84.57 -72.21 -6.37
C ASN A 1043 84.15 -71.33 -5.15
N ASP A 1044 83.49 -72.05 -4.23
CA ASP A 1044 83.76 -72.16 -2.78
C ASP A 1044 83.57 -70.95 -1.83
N SER A 1045 83.19 -71.13 -0.56
CA SER A 1045 82.51 -72.27 0.09
C SER A 1045 81.83 -71.80 1.39
N GLU A 1046 80.62 -72.33 1.61
CA GLU A 1046 80.13 -72.96 2.84
C GLU A 1046 80.14 -72.31 4.25
N LEU A 1047 79.01 -72.59 4.91
CA LEU A 1047 78.82 -73.00 6.32
C LEU A 1047 78.65 -71.99 7.50
N THR A 1048 77.41 -72.04 8.02
CA THR A 1048 77.00 -72.23 9.44
C THR A 1048 77.05 -71.12 10.50
N ASN A 1049 75.84 -70.68 10.87
CA ASN A 1049 75.13 -71.01 12.12
C ASN A 1049 75.69 -70.69 13.53
N VAL A 1050 74.82 -69.98 14.27
CA VAL A 1050 74.27 -70.30 15.62
C VAL A 1050 74.98 -69.73 16.87
N LEU A 1051 74.29 -68.71 17.43
CA LEU A 1051 73.85 -68.45 18.83
C LEU A 1051 74.82 -68.46 20.04
N GLU A 1052 74.30 -67.76 21.07
CA GLU A 1052 74.66 -67.71 22.50
C GLU A 1052 75.70 -66.65 22.93
N LEU A 1053 75.56 -65.94 24.07
CA LEU A 1053 74.44 -65.71 25.03
C LEU A 1053 74.76 -64.45 25.90
N ASP A 1054 73.80 -64.06 26.75
CA ASP A 1054 73.96 -63.45 28.09
C ASP A 1054 74.28 -61.95 28.39
N THR A 1055 73.28 -61.34 29.06
CA THR A 1055 73.33 -60.52 30.31
C THR A 1055 73.68 -59.01 30.34
N HIS A 1056 72.60 -58.24 30.57
CA HIS A 1056 72.40 -57.06 31.45
C HIS A 1056 73.54 -56.13 31.91
N SER A 1057 73.33 -54.81 31.70
CA SER A 1057 73.18 -53.83 32.80
C SER A 1057 72.48 -52.52 32.33
N GLU A 1058 71.33 -52.25 32.95
CA GLU A 1058 70.88 -50.98 33.57
C GLU A 1058 70.93 -49.58 32.87
N ILE A 1059 69.73 -48.93 32.85
CA ILE A 1059 69.42 -47.54 33.33
C ILE A 1059 69.82 -46.35 32.41
N ASP A 1060 68.98 -45.36 32.06
CA ASP A 1060 67.57 -45.05 32.44
C ASP A 1060 66.83 -44.05 31.47
N ILE A 1061 65.48 -44.02 31.58
CA ILE A 1061 64.51 -42.89 31.34
C ILE A 1061 64.52 -42.20 29.93
N GLU A 1062 63.60 -42.46 28.99
CA GLU A 1062 62.13 -42.17 28.91
C GLU A 1062 61.76 -40.65 28.83
N ILE A 1063 61.42 -40.05 27.68
CA ILE A 1063 60.31 -40.24 26.69
C ILE A 1063 58.99 -39.54 27.08
N ALA A 1064 58.48 -38.71 26.18
CA ALA A 1064 57.06 -38.37 26.09
C ALA A 1064 56.63 -38.32 24.61
N SER A 1065 55.45 -38.87 24.31
CA SER A 1065 54.80 -38.88 22.99
C SER A 1065 53.36 -38.38 23.09
N ASN A 1066 52.81 -37.95 21.96
CA ASN A 1066 51.37 -37.86 21.63
C ASN A 1066 50.59 -39.14 22.06
N PRO A 1067 49.22 -39.18 22.15
CA PRO A 1067 48.30 -38.48 21.23
C PRO A 1067 46.87 -38.10 21.73
N GLU A 1068 46.06 -37.59 20.78
CA GLU A 1068 44.63 -37.86 20.47
C GLU A 1068 43.89 -38.97 21.30
N VAL A 1069 42.56 -39.00 21.55
CA VAL A 1069 41.38 -38.26 21.00
C VAL A 1069 40.09 -38.56 21.83
N ASP A 1070 39.03 -37.75 21.64
CA ASP A 1070 37.57 -38.03 21.80
C ASP A 1070 36.76 -38.12 23.14
N ASN A 1071 35.52 -37.61 22.99
CA ASN A 1071 34.21 -38.06 23.51
C ASN A 1071 33.69 -37.81 24.96
N SER A 1072 32.81 -36.80 25.02
CA SER A 1072 31.38 -36.91 25.42
C SER A 1072 30.92 -36.78 26.89
N ALA A 1073 29.70 -36.20 27.00
CA ALA A 1073 28.67 -36.32 28.04
C ALA A 1073 28.77 -35.54 29.38
N GLU A 1074 27.71 -34.76 29.64
CA GLU A 1074 26.92 -34.66 30.90
C GLU A 1074 27.53 -35.28 32.18
N ARG A 1075 27.55 -34.62 33.36
CA ARG A 1075 26.38 -34.01 34.03
C ARG A 1075 26.75 -33.30 35.35
N ASP A 1076 26.00 -32.23 35.66
CA ASP A 1076 25.40 -31.88 36.97
C ASP A 1076 26.17 -31.75 38.31
N ASN A 1077 25.80 -30.66 39.02
CA ASN A 1077 25.65 -30.50 40.50
C ASN A 1077 26.96 -30.52 41.34
N ARG A 1078 27.24 -29.60 42.29
CA ARG A 1078 26.40 -28.72 43.12
C ARG A 1078 27.25 -27.93 44.14
N LEU A 1079 26.72 -26.78 44.60
CA LEU A 1079 27.00 -26.09 45.89
C LEU A 1079 28.41 -25.45 46.09
N ALA A 1080 28.60 -24.37 46.85
CA ALA A 1080 27.78 -23.21 47.30
C ALA A 1080 28.69 -22.24 48.11
N ILE A 1081 28.15 -21.07 48.53
CA ILE A 1081 28.64 -20.17 49.63
C ILE A 1081 29.88 -19.29 49.29
N ASP A 1082 29.93 -17.96 49.55
CA ASP A 1082 28.86 -16.95 49.74
C ASP A 1082 29.43 -15.50 49.73
N ASN A 1083 28.55 -14.50 49.57
CA ASN A 1083 28.65 -13.07 49.99
C ASN A 1083 29.77 -12.12 49.44
N SER A 1084 29.42 -11.36 48.39
CA SER A 1084 28.92 -9.95 48.42
C SER A 1084 29.49 -8.93 49.44
N PRO A 1085 29.32 -7.59 49.23
CA PRO A 1085 28.57 -6.85 48.17
C PRO A 1085 29.48 -5.78 47.45
N GLU A 1086 29.07 -4.76 46.68
CA GLU A 1086 27.78 -4.13 46.31
C GLU A 1086 27.66 -3.85 44.77
N THR A 1087 26.55 -3.19 44.40
CA THR A 1087 26.16 -2.35 43.22
C THR A 1087 27.14 -2.06 42.06
N GLU A 1088 26.70 -1.94 40.80
CA GLU A 1088 25.33 -1.78 40.24
C GLU A 1088 25.19 -2.43 38.83
N GLY A 1089 23.96 -2.81 38.43
CA GLY A 1089 23.72 -3.98 37.57
C GLY A 1089 23.74 -3.81 36.04
N ASN A 1090 24.62 -4.60 35.41
CA ASN A 1090 24.49 -5.42 34.19
C ASN A 1090 23.51 -5.09 33.04
N ILE A 1091 24.13 -5.14 31.85
CA ILE A 1091 23.59 -5.59 30.56
C ILE A 1091 23.35 -7.10 30.60
N GLU A 1092 22.31 -7.61 29.92
CA GLU A 1092 22.36 -8.72 28.92
C GLU A 1092 20.93 -9.16 28.54
N GLN A 1093 20.55 -9.06 27.26
CA GLN A 1093 20.60 -10.17 26.28
C GLN A 1093 19.80 -11.42 26.68
N ASN A 1094 18.56 -11.50 26.17
CA ASN A 1094 17.99 -12.78 25.74
C ASN A 1094 17.96 -12.79 24.21
N GLN A 1095 18.57 -13.81 23.62
CA GLN A 1095 18.30 -14.20 22.23
C GLN A 1095 17.05 -15.08 22.23
N ASP A 1096 15.87 -14.46 22.20
CA ASP A 1096 14.63 -15.16 21.90
C ASP A 1096 14.34 -15.09 20.39
N THR A 1097 14.10 -16.24 19.77
CA THR A 1097 13.53 -16.33 18.43
C THR A 1097 12.08 -15.84 18.46
N GLU A 1098 11.87 -14.55 18.18
CA GLU A 1098 10.53 -13.95 18.11
C GLU A 1098 9.72 -14.49 16.91
N VAL A 1099 9.02 -15.60 17.16
CA VAL A 1099 7.89 -16.04 16.35
C VAL A 1099 6.67 -15.20 16.74
N GLY A 1100 6.13 -14.43 15.79
CA GLY A 1100 4.74 -13.96 15.79
C GLY A 1100 4.30 -13.06 16.97
N ILE A 1101 4.81 -11.83 17.05
CA ILE A 1101 4.27 -10.82 17.98
C ILE A 1101 2.78 -10.53 17.64
N PRO A 1102 1.86 -10.54 18.63
CA PRO A 1102 0.42 -10.51 18.36
C PRO A 1102 -0.05 -9.19 17.74
N LEU A 1103 -0.70 -9.34 16.59
CA LEU A 1103 -1.06 -8.28 15.66
C LEU A 1103 -2.22 -7.38 16.16
N LYS A 1104 -2.79 -7.69 17.34
CA LYS A 1104 -3.69 -6.80 18.10
C LYS A 1104 -2.97 -5.54 18.63
N ASN A 1105 -1.65 -5.60 18.82
CA ASN A 1105 -0.82 -4.44 19.16
C ASN A 1105 -0.52 -3.52 17.96
N HIS A 1106 -0.74 -3.98 16.72
CA HIS A 1106 -0.47 -3.16 15.55
C HIS A 1106 -1.53 -2.08 15.33
N GLY A 1107 -2.82 -2.40 15.53
CA GLY A 1107 -3.96 -1.46 15.47
C GLY A 1107 -3.83 -0.47 14.31
N LEU A 1108 -3.71 -1.01 13.09
CA LEU A 1108 -3.16 -0.29 11.94
C LEU A 1108 -3.98 0.93 11.50
N PHE A 1109 -5.29 0.92 11.78
CA PHE A 1109 -6.19 2.02 11.45
C PHE A 1109 -7.11 2.34 12.64
N LYS A 1110 -7.32 3.64 12.89
CA LYS A 1110 -8.47 4.12 13.67
C LYS A 1110 -9.57 4.62 12.71
N THR A 1111 -10.29 3.71 12.07
CA THR A 1111 -11.66 4.05 11.69
C THR A 1111 -12.47 4.14 12.97
N LYS A 1112 -13.06 5.31 13.26
CA LYS A 1112 -14.18 5.36 14.21
C LYS A 1112 -15.25 4.45 13.62
N ALA A 1113 -15.60 3.37 14.33
CA ALA A 1113 -16.76 2.58 13.98
C ALA A 1113 -17.95 3.54 13.79
N HIS A 1114 -18.63 3.44 12.65
CA HIS A 1114 -19.94 4.06 12.48
C HIS A 1114 -20.90 3.37 13.47
N ARG A 1115 -20.94 3.88 14.71
CA ARG A 1115 -22.21 3.95 15.41
C ARG A 1115 -23.11 4.80 14.52
N ASN A 1116 -24.29 4.29 14.19
CA ASN A 1116 -25.28 5.03 13.42
C ASN A 1116 -25.52 6.39 14.07
N ILE A 1117 -25.02 7.45 13.44
CA ILE A 1117 -25.39 8.84 13.71
C ILE A 1117 -26.50 9.15 12.69
N PRO A 1118 -27.69 9.59 13.12
CA PRO A 1118 -28.78 9.87 12.20
C PRO A 1118 -28.42 11.03 11.27
N SER A 1119 -28.89 10.96 10.03
CA SER A 1119 -28.64 11.95 8.99
C SER A 1119 -29.38 13.27 9.24
N ALA A 1120 -28.76 14.18 9.97
CA ALA A 1120 -29.09 15.61 10.02
C ALA A 1120 -27.81 16.43 10.25
N ASP A 1121 -27.81 17.67 9.76
CA ASP A 1121 -26.78 18.70 9.94
C ASP A 1121 -25.36 18.42 9.40
N LEU A 1122 -25.19 18.58 8.09
CA LEU A 1122 -23.94 19.08 7.50
C LEU A 1122 -24.15 19.79 6.15
N VAL A 1123 -25.03 20.80 6.15
CA VAL A 1123 -25.09 21.83 5.09
C VAL A 1123 -24.55 23.14 5.66
N GLY A 1124 -23.35 23.52 5.23
CA GLY A 1124 -22.75 24.85 5.40
C GLY A 1124 -22.07 25.12 6.75
N ALA A 1125 -20.73 24.99 6.79
CA ALA A 1125 -19.82 25.86 7.58
C ALA A 1125 -18.31 25.50 7.44
N ILE A 1126 -17.77 25.40 6.22
CA ILE A 1126 -16.32 25.61 6.01
C ILE A 1126 -16.14 26.55 4.81
N VAL A 1127 -16.40 27.84 5.05
CA VAL A 1127 -15.86 28.91 4.21
C VAL A 1127 -14.42 29.15 4.65
N LEU A 1128 -13.51 29.22 3.69
CA LEU A 1128 -12.07 29.37 3.90
C LEU A 1128 -11.74 30.63 4.72
N ARG A 1129 -10.77 30.48 5.62
CA ARG A 1129 -9.99 31.55 6.27
C ARG A 1129 -8.51 31.32 5.99
#